data_AF-A0A0S2EUF3-F1
#
_entry.id   AF-A0A0S2EUF3-F1
#
_cell.length_a   1.000
_cell.length_b   1.000
_cell.length_c   1.000
_cell.angle_alpha   90.00
_cell.angle_beta   90.00
_cell.angle_gamma   90.00
#
_symmetry.space_group_name_H-M   'P 1'
#
loop_
_entity.id
_entity.type
_entity.pdbx_description
1 polymer ?
#
loop_
_entity_poly.entity_id
_entity_poly.type
_entity_poly.pdbx_seq_one_letter_code
_entity_poly.pdbx_strand_id
1 'polypeptide(L)'
;MLNHTPPRYASPELSPSLGGLWRGRIDRFDPINGIEGWAVAIEEPGRRVELELSVGGYVMALGTTGLARPDIDIHVSPRCRAGFRFDPSVFGRLARLAAHRHDKPVSLRVAGTDVTLLPPAGRAPSVGELVAQWREAILSELGRREAPRSKGDRLLGQLRALRLEAERLRERPLLPHSDGEIGQIDLVHLSSDGQVWFIGWAKRGIDTEFPAVVADRVKHPAGIAVAPYERSDLSANCVGVVGLIETGWTPPAHFKDGFVFAGDKGQFHLRLTPQTRLVRADAFTAAYQQLQPALVGGQGEAMGAVLASLANWLPGASAAGGVFVEGGVDRLLLIPGFGCIAEGWAVSPAKRTETFHLKIGDTVLTADETCTYFRPRTDLQGAFGSAPSVTARAGFTTIFRGALPVGASAAPLLRVVLEDGTSAVLRVDPKVPRRLDLVTDGDEVLALYPSLRFEPVYPALVSAVQDTLRAEWRAPAVLALAPAERAVVQRLPADEGNLRLVFDRAARYLPDLEPGTGLAFVADTGRNRSEALLRFEELRARTEAPLSLFVVAHPDEVVAELPWMLARMEAKRFVHVGRGVALTAAGWAGARASLARRGHSVDRFEIVDDEGRPDRIDGALSAAAFGWSTPALIDWSRTAPRFLRGTHAGGGLPEHPGLDRVIGGGAVRLERPRLSRLADLIEADILKGAAR
;
A
#
# COMPACT_ATOMS: atom_id res chain seq x y z
N MET A 1 -31.62 36.77 -0.05
CA MET A 1 -31.60 36.82 -1.52
C MET A 1 -30.86 38.10 -1.90
N LEU A 2 -29.61 37.99 -2.32
CA LEU A 2 -28.83 39.13 -2.83
C LEU A 2 -29.16 39.27 -4.32
N ASN A 3 -29.62 40.45 -4.74
CA ASN A 3 -29.84 40.77 -6.16
C ASN A 3 -28.51 40.64 -6.90
N HIS A 4 -28.36 39.61 -7.73
CA HIS A 4 -27.19 39.44 -8.59
C HIS A 4 -27.33 40.32 -9.83
N THR A 5 -26.99 41.61 -9.68
CA THR A 5 -26.63 42.43 -10.84
C THR A 5 -25.47 41.72 -11.55
N PRO A 6 -25.53 41.50 -12.88
CA PRO A 6 -24.46 40.80 -13.59
C PRO A 6 -23.12 41.53 -13.37
N PRO A 7 -22.02 40.79 -13.13
CA PRO A 7 -20.72 41.38 -12.84
C PRO A 7 -20.28 42.29 -13.99
N ARG A 8 -19.84 43.51 -13.66
CA ARG A 8 -19.25 44.42 -14.64
C ARG A 8 -17.80 44.01 -14.85
N TYR A 9 -17.40 43.77 -16.09
CA TYR A 9 -16.02 43.39 -16.40
C TYR A 9 -15.22 44.60 -16.86
N ALA A 10 -13.95 44.67 -16.45
CA ALA A 10 -13.00 45.58 -17.07
C ALA A 10 -12.77 45.13 -18.52
N SER A 11 -12.81 46.07 -19.47
CA SER A 11 -12.48 45.73 -20.85
C SER A 11 -10.97 45.39 -20.93
N PRO A 12 -10.60 44.32 -21.67
CA PRO A 12 -9.21 44.04 -21.99
C PRO A 12 -8.66 44.96 -23.09
N GLU A 13 -9.52 45.71 -23.77
CA GLU A 13 -9.13 46.63 -24.84
C GLU A 13 -8.73 48.01 -24.30
N LEU A 14 -7.56 48.49 -24.70
CA LEU A 14 -6.98 49.75 -24.22
C LEU A 14 -7.62 51.01 -24.84
N SER A 15 -8.64 50.87 -25.69
CA SER A 15 -9.26 52.03 -26.36
C SER A 15 -10.05 52.90 -25.37
N PRO A 16 -9.81 54.23 -25.34
CA PRO A 16 -10.59 55.18 -24.54
C PRO A 16 -12.05 55.28 -24.97
N SER A 17 -12.36 54.98 -26.24
CA SER A 17 -13.71 55.13 -26.83
C SER A 17 -14.74 54.13 -26.33
N LEU A 18 -14.32 53.09 -25.58
CA LEU A 18 -15.18 51.98 -25.13
C LEU A 18 -15.93 52.26 -23.82
N GLY A 19 -15.74 53.44 -23.21
CA GLY A 19 -16.36 53.80 -21.92
C GLY A 19 -15.80 53.02 -20.71
N GLY A 20 -16.09 53.49 -19.48
CA GLY A 20 -15.67 52.84 -18.22
C GLY A 20 -14.26 53.23 -17.72
N LEU A 21 -14.13 53.37 -16.39
CA LEU A 21 -12.93 53.93 -15.71
C LEU A 21 -11.71 52.99 -15.66
N TRP A 22 -11.94 51.68 -15.77
CA TRP A 22 -10.91 50.65 -15.54
C TRP A 22 -10.73 49.76 -16.77
N ARG A 23 -9.49 49.33 -17.01
CA ARG A 23 -9.11 48.28 -17.96
C ARG A 23 -8.27 47.24 -17.26
N GLY A 24 -8.34 45.99 -17.71
CA GLY A 24 -7.50 44.96 -17.15
C GLY A 24 -7.93 43.54 -17.48
N ARG A 25 -6.99 42.62 -17.28
CA ARG A 25 -7.18 41.19 -17.53
C ARG A 25 -6.31 40.39 -16.58
N ILE A 26 -6.76 39.18 -16.24
CA ILE A 26 -5.90 38.15 -15.65
C ILE A 26 -5.27 37.38 -16.80
N ASP A 27 -3.96 37.25 -16.80
CA ASP A 27 -3.24 36.53 -17.86
C ASP A 27 -3.07 35.05 -17.53
N ARG A 28 -2.86 34.71 -16.26
CA ARG A 28 -2.80 33.31 -15.83
C ARG A 28 -3.01 33.14 -14.33
N PHE A 29 -3.50 31.95 -13.99
CA PHE A 29 -3.41 31.38 -12.65
C PHE A 29 -2.28 30.35 -12.69
N ASP A 30 -1.13 30.69 -12.11
CA ASP A 30 0.05 29.84 -12.10
C ASP A 30 0.33 29.41 -10.65
N PRO A 31 0.24 28.11 -10.31
CA PRO A 31 0.46 27.66 -8.95
C PRO A 31 1.88 27.89 -8.42
N ILE A 32 2.87 28.08 -9.30
CA ILE A 32 4.29 28.28 -8.98
C ILE A 32 4.62 29.77 -8.91
N ASN A 33 4.12 30.57 -9.86
CA ASN A 33 4.44 31.99 -9.99
C ASN A 33 3.37 32.93 -9.41
N GLY A 34 2.20 32.40 -9.05
CA GLY A 34 1.08 33.14 -8.52
C GLY A 34 0.05 33.54 -9.57
N ILE A 35 -0.86 34.46 -9.21
CA ILE A 35 -1.88 34.96 -10.13
C ILE A 35 -1.43 36.30 -10.67
N GLU A 36 -1.26 36.40 -11.98
CA GLU A 36 -0.75 37.63 -12.61
C GLU A 36 -1.62 38.11 -13.77
N GLY A 37 -1.48 39.40 -14.03
CA GLY A 37 -2.23 40.10 -15.06
C GLY A 37 -1.88 41.57 -15.05
N TRP A 38 -2.79 42.39 -15.55
CA TRP A 38 -2.65 43.83 -15.54
C TRP A 38 -3.98 44.53 -15.29
N ALA A 39 -3.92 45.72 -14.69
CA ALA A 39 -5.06 46.62 -14.54
C ALA A 39 -4.59 48.08 -14.56
N VAL A 40 -5.41 48.99 -15.08
CA VAL A 40 -5.10 50.42 -15.18
C VAL A 40 -6.36 51.28 -15.06
N ALA A 41 -6.22 52.44 -14.41
CA ALA A 41 -7.19 53.52 -14.45
C ALA A 41 -6.92 54.37 -15.71
N ILE A 42 -7.88 54.45 -16.63
CA ILE A 42 -7.63 55.13 -17.92
C ILE A 42 -7.50 56.65 -17.75
N GLU A 43 -8.23 57.23 -16.79
CA GLU A 43 -8.17 58.68 -16.51
C GLU A 43 -6.87 59.08 -15.79
N GLU A 44 -6.28 58.17 -15.01
CA GLU A 44 -5.02 58.39 -14.29
C GLU A 44 -4.06 57.20 -14.45
N PRO A 45 -3.43 56.98 -15.63
CA PRO A 45 -2.63 55.78 -15.89
C PRO A 45 -1.40 55.60 -14.99
N GLY A 46 -0.95 56.66 -14.33
CA GLY A 46 0.15 56.61 -13.35
C GLY A 46 -0.27 56.16 -11.96
N ARG A 47 -1.57 56.07 -11.68
CA ARG A 47 -2.12 55.64 -10.39
C ARG A 47 -2.08 54.11 -10.26
N ARG A 48 -1.60 53.62 -9.12
CA ARG A 48 -1.69 52.18 -8.79
C ARG A 48 -3.13 51.79 -8.53
N VAL A 49 -3.54 50.66 -9.09
CA VAL A 49 -4.87 50.08 -8.93
C VAL A 49 -4.82 49.03 -7.84
N GLU A 50 -5.67 49.16 -6.83
CA GLU A 50 -5.83 48.16 -5.78
C GLU A 50 -6.78 47.05 -6.25
N LEU A 51 -6.43 45.80 -5.93
CA LEU A 51 -7.13 44.60 -6.39
C LEU A 51 -7.50 43.70 -5.21
N GLU A 52 -8.71 43.16 -5.25
CA GLU A 52 -9.23 42.19 -4.30
C GLU A 52 -9.34 40.83 -4.98
N LEU A 53 -8.59 39.84 -4.46
CA LEU A 53 -8.79 38.43 -4.79
C LEU A 53 -9.87 37.87 -3.88
N SER A 54 -10.97 37.37 -4.44
CA SER A 54 -12.15 36.93 -3.70
C SER A 54 -12.55 35.48 -4.00
N VAL A 55 -13.15 34.81 -3.01
CA VAL A 55 -13.71 33.46 -3.12
C VAL A 55 -15.20 33.52 -2.84
N GLY A 56 -16.03 33.29 -3.86
CA GLY A 56 -17.48 33.39 -3.74
C GLY A 56 -17.96 34.74 -3.19
N GLY A 57 -17.26 35.83 -3.54
CA GLY A 57 -17.58 37.20 -3.12
C GLY A 57 -16.84 37.70 -1.87
N TYR A 58 -16.21 36.81 -1.09
CA TYR A 58 -15.46 37.16 0.12
C TYR A 58 -13.99 37.48 -0.22
N VAL A 59 -13.49 38.64 0.20
CA VAL A 59 -12.09 39.04 -0.03
C VAL A 59 -11.15 38.14 0.76
N MET A 60 -10.20 37.52 0.05
CA MET A 60 -9.21 36.61 0.59
C MET A 60 -7.81 37.23 0.64
N ALA A 61 -7.46 38.05 -0.35
CA ALA A 61 -6.19 38.74 -0.41
C ALA A 61 -6.32 40.09 -1.14
N LEU A 62 -5.44 41.03 -0.80
CA LEU A 62 -5.31 42.33 -1.45
C LEU A 62 -4.01 42.38 -2.25
N GLY A 63 -4.04 43.04 -3.40
CA GLY A 63 -2.89 43.26 -4.28
C GLY A 63 -2.93 44.67 -4.87
N THR A 64 -1.83 45.10 -5.47
CA THR A 64 -1.77 46.39 -6.17
C THR A 64 -1.03 46.24 -7.49
N THR A 65 -1.36 47.07 -8.47
CA THR A 65 -0.55 47.19 -9.68
C THR A 65 0.73 47.97 -9.38
N GLY A 66 1.77 47.71 -10.16
CA GLY A 66 3.10 48.30 -9.93
C GLY A 66 4.24 47.57 -10.62
N LEU A 67 3.98 46.42 -11.24
CA LEU A 67 4.94 45.71 -12.08
C LEU A 67 4.95 46.29 -13.50
N ALA A 68 6.11 46.28 -14.14
CA ALA A 68 6.26 46.71 -15.52
C ALA A 68 5.60 45.71 -16.48
N ARG A 69 4.84 46.23 -17.45
CA ARG A 69 4.26 45.49 -18.57
C ARG A 69 4.52 46.26 -19.85
N PRO A 70 5.71 46.11 -20.45
CA PRO A 70 6.12 46.91 -21.61
C PRO A 70 5.13 46.86 -22.78
N ASP A 71 4.44 45.72 -22.92
CA ASP A 71 3.40 45.45 -23.91
C ASP A 71 2.10 46.23 -23.67
N ILE A 72 1.86 46.75 -22.47
CA ILE A 72 0.66 47.52 -22.09
C ILE A 72 1.04 48.97 -21.79
N ASP A 73 2.10 49.18 -21.00
CA ASP A 73 2.55 50.48 -20.53
C ASP A 73 2.84 51.43 -21.71
N ILE A 74 3.44 50.94 -22.80
CA ILE A 74 3.76 51.75 -23.99
C ILE A 74 2.50 52.32 -24.69
N HIS A 75 1.38 51.61 -24.60
CA HIS A 75 0.13 52.01 -25.26
C HIS A 75 -0.74 52.92 -24.40
N VAL A 76 -0.44 53.07 -23.11
CA VAL A 76 -1.22 53.91 -22.18
C VAL A 76 -0.40 55.12 -21.72
N SER A 77 0.79 54.91 -21.15
CA SER A 77 1.71 55.98 -20.73
C SER A 77 3.07 55.39 -20.35
N PRO A 78 4.20 56.03 -20.71
CA PRO A 78 5.54 55.58 -20.30
C PRO A 78 5.74 55.46 -18.77
N ARG A 79 4.90 56.16 -17.99
CA ARG A 79 4.90 56.12 -16.51
C ARG A 79 3.94 55.08 -15.92
N CYS A 80 3.15 54.40 -16.76
CA CYS A 80 2.24 53.35 -16.33
C CYS A 80 3.01 52.13 -15.80
N ARG A 81 2.44 51.46 -14.81
CA ARG A 81 2.92 50.19 -14.26
C ARG A 81 1.70 49.30 -14.04
N ALA A 82 1.11 48.84 -15.14
CA ALA A 82 -0.19 48.19 -15.11
C ALA A 82 -0.14 46.76 -14.55
N GLY A 83 1.04 46.12 -14.47
CA GLY A 83 1.17 44.73 -14.04
C GLY A 83 0.91 44.52 -12.55
N PHE A 84 0.31 43.39 -12.21
CA PHE A 84 0.15 42.91 -10.83
C PHE A 84 0.52 41.42 -10.71
N ARG A 85 0.85 41.00 -9.49
CA ARG A 85 1.03 39.59 -9.13
C ARG A 85 0.59 39.35 -7.69
N PHE A 86 -0.27 38.35 -7.49
CA PHE A 86 -0.53 37.76 -6.19
C PHE A 86 0.43 36.60 -5.95
N ASP A 87 1.08 36.58 -4.79
CA ASP A 87 2.08 35.58 -4.42
C ASP A 87 1.53 34.13 -4.47
N PRO A 88 2.35 33.12 -4.83
CA PRO A 88 1.94 31.71 -4.88
C PRO A 88 1.30 31.19 -3.58
N SER A 89 1.61 31.78 -2.43
CA SER A 89 0.99 31.42 -1.14
C SER A 89 -0.54 31.54 -1.13
N VAL A 90 -1.16 32.27 -2.07
CA VAL A 90 -2.62 32.31 -2.22
C VAL A 90 -3.21 30.92 -2.52
N PHE A 91 -2.50 30.06 -3.24
CA PHE A 91 -2.95 28.70 -3.53
C PHE A 91 -2.97 27.81 -2.29
N GLY A 92 -2.01 27.98 -1.37
CA GLY A 92 -2.04 27.33 -0.07
C GLY A 92 -3.23 27.76 0.80
N ARG A 93 -3.64 29.03 0.69
CA ARG A 93 -4.87 29.53 1.37
C ARG A 93 -6.13 28.96 0.73
N LEU A 94 -6.19 28.90 -0.60
CA LEU A 94 -7.29 28.26 -1.35
C LEU A 94 -7.43 26.78 -0.97
N ALA A 95 -6.32 26.06 -0.82
CA ALA A 95 -6.32 24.64 -0.43
C ALA A 95 -6.95 24.42 0.95
N ARG A 96 -6.71 25.32 1.92
CA ARG A 96 -7.35 25.27 3.25
C ARG A 96 -8.87 25.52 3.18
N LEU A 97 -9.33 26.30 2.20
CA LEU A 97 -10.76 26.59 1.97
C LEU A 97 -11.48 25.51 1.17
N ALA A 98 -10.75 24.66 0.45
CA ALA A 98 -11.32 23.69 -0.48
C ALA A 98 -12.31 22.71 0.18
N ALA A 99 -12.10 22.35 1.45
CA ALA A 99 -12.98 21.44 2.19
C ALA A 99 -14.43 21.95 2.32
N HIS A 100 -14.65 23.26 2.25
CA HIS A 100 -15.98 23.87 2.48
C HIS A 100 -16.43 24.81 1.37
N ARG A 101 -15.53 25.18 0.44
CA ARG A 101 -15.78 26.18 -0.62
C ARG A 101 -15.32 25.70 -1.99
N HIS A 102 -15.21 24.38 -2.19
CA HIS A 102 -14.74 23.74 -3.42
C HIS A 102 -15.31 24.35 -4.70
N ASP A 103 -16.64 24.50 -4.77
CA ASP A 103 -17.33 24.95 -5.99
C ASP A 103 -17.49 26.47 -6.09
N LYS A 104 -16.86 27.24 -5.19
CA LYS A 104 -16.95 28.70 -5.22
C LYS A 104 -15.96 29.29 -6.22
N PRO A 105 -16.35 30.34 -6.99
CA PRO A 105 -15.48 30.95 -7.97
C PRO A 105 -14.40 31.81 -7.29
N VAL A 106 -13.21 31.82 -7.90
CA VAL A 106 -12.09 32.68 -7.53
C VAL A 106 -11.99 33.83 -8.55
N SER A 107 -12.21 35.06 -8.10
CA SER A 107 -12.24 36.25 -8.96
C SER A 107 -11.32 37.35 -8.45
N LEU A 108 -10.80 38.18 -9.36
CA LEU A 108 -10.12 39.43 -9.03
C LEU A 108 -10.99 40.61 -9.42
N ARG A 109 -11.17 41.58 -8.53
CA ARG A 109 -11.88 42.83 -8.82
C ARG A 109 -11.08 44.05 -8.37
N VAL A 110 -11.37 45.22 -8.94
CA VAL A 110 -10.80 46.48 -8.48
C VAL A 110 -11.41 46.85 -7.14
N ALA A 111 -10.57 47.09 -6.13
CA ALA A 111 -10.99 47.33 -4.76
C ALA A 111 -11.97 48.51 -4.68
N GLY A 112 -13.00 48.38 -3.84
CA GLY A 112 -14.05 49.40 -3.71
C GLY A 112 -15.00 49.52 -4.92
N THR A 113 -14.96 48.59 -5.88
CA THR A 113 -15.85 48.58 -7.06
C THR A 113 -16.38 47.18 -7.38
N ASP A 114 -17.43 47.10 -8.20
CA ASP A 114 -17.95 45.83 -8.74
C ASP A 114 -17.24 45.39 -10.04
N VAL A 115 -16.13 46.04 -10.42
CA VAL A 115 -15.44 45.77 -11.68
C VAL A 115 -14.49 44.59 -11.55
N THR A 116 -14.81 43.46 -12.19
CA THR A 116 -14.04 42.21 -12.17
C THR A 116 -13.10 42.11 -13.38
N LEU A 117 -11.92 41.53 -13.19
CA LEU A 117 -10.97 41.24 -14.26
C LEU A 117 -11.32 39.91 -14.93
N LEU A 118 -11.27 39.89 -16.26
CA LEU A 118 -11.56 38.69 -17.03
C LEU A 118 -10.38 37.71 -17.01
N PRO A 119 -10.60 36.42 -16.72
CA PRO A 119 -9.60 35.38 -16.87
C PRO A 119 -9.49 34.90 -18.33
N PRO A 120 -8.39 34.23 -18.71
CA PRO A 120 -8.14 33.81 -20.09
C PRO A 120 -9.22 32.88 -20.64
N ALA A 121 -9.76 32.01 -19.79
CA ALA A 121 -10.80 31.05 -20.15
C ALA A 121 -12.22 31.67 -20.20
N GLY A 122 -12.37 32.98 -20.00
CA GLY A 122 -13.66 33.67 -20.00
C GLY A 122 -14.55 33.39 -18.79
N ARG A 123 -14.20 32.43 -17.92
CA ARG A 123 -14.87 32.13 -16.65
C ARG A 123 -13.91 32.10 -15.47
N ALA A 124 -14.38 32.55 -14.30
CA ALA A 124 -13.63 32.42 -13.06
C ALA A 124 -13.46 30.92 -12.71
N PRO A 125 -12.23 30.45 -12.44
CA PRO A 125 -12.02 29.07 -12.00
C PRO A 125 -12.59 28.86 -10.59
N SER A 126 -12.97 27.63 -10.25
CA SER A 126 -13.38 27.28 -8.89
C SER A 126 -12.17 27.08 -7.96
N VAL A 127 -12.40 27.13 -6.65
CA VAL A 127 -11.36 26.76 -5.66
C VAL A 127 -10.85 25.34 -5.93
N GLY A 128 -11.75 24.39 -6.22
CA GLY A 128 -11.38 23.02 -6.54
C GLY A 128 -10.44 22.90 -7.73
N GLU A 129 -10.73 23.62 -8.81
CA GLU A 129 -9.92 23.62 -10.04
C GLU A 129 -8.50 24.15 -9.78
N LEU A 130 -8.37 25.28 -9.07
CA LEU A 130 -7.06 25.87 -8.76
C LEU A 130 -6.26 25.01 -7.76
N VAL A 131 -6.92 24.36 -6.82
CA VAL A 131 -6.27 23.47 -5.83
C VAL A 131 -5.81 22.17 -6.48
N ALA A 132 -6.58 21.63 -7.44
CA ALA A 132 -6.15 20.47 -8.23
C ALA A 132 -4.90 20.80 -9.06
N GLN A 133 -4.90 21.93 -9.76
CA GLN A 133 -3.73 22.41 -10.53
C GLN A 133 -2.51 22.63 -9.63
N TRP A 134 -2.70 23.20 -8.44
CA TRP A 134 -1.62 23.41 -7.48
C TRP A 134 -1.07 22.10 -6.91
N ARG A 135 -1.92 21.13 -6.60
CA ARG A 135 -1.48 19.79 -6.16
C ARG A 135 -0.68 19.08 -7.25
N GLU A 136 -1.14 19.13 -8.49
CA GLU A 136 -0.43 18.55 -9.63
C GLU A 136 0.94 19.22 -9.85
N ALA A 137 0.99 20.55 -9.79
CA ALA A 137 2.23 21.31 -9.89
C ALA A 137 3.20 20.99 -8.74
N ILE A 138 2.73 20.92 -7.49
CA ILE A 138 3.55 20.53 -6.33
C ILE A 138 4.04 19.09 -6.46
N LEU A 139 3.19 18.14 -6.87
CA LEU A 139 3.61 16.76 -7.07
C LEU A 139 4.64 16.65 -8.20
N SER A 140 4.49 17.43 -9.26
CA SER A 140 5.49 17.53 -10.34
C SER A 140 6.77 18.23 -9.89
N GLU A 141 6.72 19.19 -8.98
CA GLU A 141 7.88 19.93 -8.47
C GLU A 141 8.62 19.13 -7.38
N LEU A 142 7.89 18.42 -6.52
CA LEU A 142 8.43 17.39 -5.62
C LEU A 142 9.09 16.26 -6.41
N GLY A 143 8.56 15.91 -7.58
CA GLY A 143 9.20 15.01 -8.54
C GLY A 143 10.41 15.60 -9.29
N ARG A 144 10.60 16.93 -9.28
CA ARG A 144 11.67 17.64 -10.00
C ARG A 144 12.74 18.28 -9.12
N ARG A 145 12.56 18.34 -7.80
CA ARG A 145 13.67 18.55 -6.86
C ARG A 145 14.53 17.30 -6.89
N GLU A 146 15.33 17.12 -7.95
CA GLU A 146 16.47 16.22 -7.91
C GLU A 146 17.30 16.65 -6.70
N ALA A 147 17.29 15.84 -5.64
CA ALA A 147 18.36 15.89 -4.65
C ALA A 147 19.69 15.91 -5.42
N PRO A 148 20.70 16.70 -4.99
CA PRO A 148 21.97 16.74 -5.69
C PRO A 148 22.44 15.31 -5.96
N ARG A 149 22.50 14.92 -7.25
CA ARG A 149 22.79 13.53 -7.67
C ARG A 149 23.94 13.00 -6.86
N SER A 150 23.71 11.91 -6.15
CA SER A 150 24.71 11.31 -5.26
C SER A 150 25.96 10.97 -6.07
N LYS A 151 27.12 10.83 -5.42
CA LYS A 151 28.35 10.37 -6.09
C LYS A 151 28.11 9.05 -6.84
N GLY A 152 27.26 8.17 -6.30
CA GLY A 152 26.86 6.92 -6.92
C GLY A 152 26.01 7.10 -8.18
N ASP A 153 25.02 8.00 -8.17
CA ASP A 153 24.18 8.26 -9.36
C ASP A 153 25.01 8.85 -10.51
N ARG A 154 25.99 9.70 -10.19
CA ARG A 154 26.94 10.22 -11.18
C ARG A 154 27.79 9.11 -11.77
N LEU A 155 28.31 8.21 -10.93
CA LEU A 155 29.08 7.04 -11.38
C LEU A 155 28.24 6.14 -12.28
N LEU A 156 27.01 5.79 -11.90
CA LEU A 156 26.12 4.98 -12.74
C LEU A 156 25.77 5.68 -14.06
N GLY A 157 25.53 7.00 -14.04
CA GLY A 157 25.35 7.80 -15.25
C GLY A 157 26.55 7.74 -16.19
N GLN A 158 27.76 7.86 -15.63
CA GLN A 158 29.01 7.77 -16.37
C GLN A 158 29.24 6.37 -16.95
N LEU A 159 29.00 5.31 -16.17
CA LEU A 159 29.11 3.92 -16.64
C LEU A 159 28.11 3.61 -17.76
N ARG A 160 26.92 4.21 -17.74
CA ARG A 160 25.96 4.10 -18.86
C ARG A 160 26.46 4.78 -20.12
N ALA A 161 27.10 5.95 -20.00
CA ALA A 161 27.73 6.62 -21.15
C ALA A 161 28.86 5.76 -21.73
N LEU A 162 29.74 5.23 -20.89
CA LEU A 162 30.83 4.32 -21.30
C LEU A 162 30.30 3.03 -21.96
N ARG A 163 29.17 2.49 -21.46
CA ARG A 163 28.50 1.34 -22.08
C ARG A 163 28.01 1.65 -23.49
N LEU A 164 27.48 2.85 -23.72
CA LEU A 164 27.05 3.30 -25.06
C LEU A 164 28.25 3.46 -26.00
N GLU A 165 29.36 4.01 -25.51
CA GLU A 165 30.61 4.10 -26.28
C GLU A 165 31.14 2.71 -26.68
N ALA A 166 31.02 1.73 -25.78
CA ALA A 166 31.42 0.35 -26.01
C ALA A 166 30.55 -0.41 -27.04
N GLU A 167 29.43 0.13 -27.51
CA GLU A 167 28.63 -0.52 -28.56
C GLU A 167 29.45 -0.74 -29.83
N ARG A 168 30.35 0.18 -30.17
CA ARG A 168 31.26 0.06 -31.33
C ARG A 168 32.23 -1.12 -31.21
N LEU A 169 32.57 -1.53 -29.99
CA LEU A 169 33.46 -2.67 -29.75
C LEU A 169 32.76 -4.02 -29.97
N ARG A 170 31.42 -4.05 -29.88
CA ARG A 170 30.63 -5.27 -30.08
C ARG A 170 30.82 -5.86 -31.48
N GLU A 171 30.87 -5.01 -32.49
CA GLU A 171 30.97 -5.42 -33.90
C GLU A 171 32.41 -5.79 -34.31
N ARG A 172 33.41 -5.33 -33.55
CA ARG A 172 34.82 -5.57 -33.87
C ARG A 172 35.27 -6.97 -33.46
N PRO A 173 36.09 -7.68 -34.25
CA PRO A 173 36.72 -8.91 -33.78
C PRO A 173 37.67 -8.60 -32.62
N LEU A 174 37.45 -9.25 -31.48
CA LEU A 174 38.25 -9.09 -30.25
C LEU A 174 39.01 -10.39 -30.01
N LEU A 175 40.33 -10.32 -29.91
CA LEU A 175 41.21 -11.47 -29.72
C LEU A 175 42.08 -11.24 -28.48
N PRO A 176 42.17 -12.21 -27.55
CA PRO A 176 43.05 -12.10 -26.40
C PRO A 176 44.51 -12.32 -26.82
N HIS A 177 45.30 -11.25 -26.87
CA HIS A 177 46.75 -11.33 -27.05
C HIS A 177 47.44 -11.38 -25.67
N SER A 178 48.47 -12.21 -25.50
CA SER A 178 49.20 -12.36 -24.22
C SER A 178 49.64 -11.03 -23.61
N ASP A 179 50.05 -10.09 -24.45
CA ASP A 179 50.57 -8.80 -24.02
C ASP A 179 49.46 -7.85 -23.55
N GLY A 180 48.20 -8.16 -23.90
CA GLY A 180 47.00 -7.40 -23.53
C GLY A 180 46.35 -7.84 -22.21
N GLU A 181 46.84 -8.89 -21.55
CA GLU A 181 46.30 -9.30 -20.25
C GLU A 181 46.67 -8.27 -19.18
N ILE A 182 45.65 -7.64 -18.59
CA ILE A 182 45.83 -6.60 -17.56
C ILE A 182 45.32 -7.03 -16.19
N GLY A 183 44.74 -8.22 -16.05
CA GLY A 183 44.27 -8.71 -14.75
C GLY A 183 43.34 -9.92 -14.83
N GLN A 184 42.84 -10.35 -13.67
CA GLN A 184 41.91 -11.47 -13.53
C GLN A 184 40.79 -11.11 -12.55
N ILE A 185 39.59 -11.64 -12.82
CA ILE A 185 38.42 -11.54 -11.95
C ILE A 185 38.27 -12.83 -11.14
N ASP A 186 38.28 -12.71 -9.82
CA ASP A 186 38.23 -13.85 -8.89
C ASP A 186 36.80 -14.09 -8.35
N LEU A 187 36.04 -13.02 -8.14
CA LEU A 187 34.67 -13.05 -7.61
C LEU A 187 33.76 -12.16 -8.44
N VAL A 188 32.52 -12.60 -8.64
CA VAL A 188 31.46 -11.85 -9.33
C VAL A 188 30.18 -11.88 -8.51
N HIS A 189 29.46 -10.77 -8.44
CA HIS A 189 28.14 -10.66 -7.83
C HIS A 189 27.19 -9.91 -8.75
N LEU A 190 26.04 -10.51 -9.06
CA LEU A 190 24.97 -9.86 -9.80
C LEU A 190 24.01 -9.15 -8.84
N SER A 191 23.91 -7.83 -8.95
CA SER A 191 22.95 -6.99 -8.22
C SER A 191 21.53 -7.13 -8.76
N SER A 192 20.51 -6.79 -7.95
CA SER A 192 19.11 -6.81 -8.36
C SER A 192 18.77 -5.83 -9.49
N ASP A 193 19.57 -4.77 -9.64
CA ASP A 193 19.29 -3.68 -10.59
C ASP A 193 20.14 -3.82 -11.88
N GLY A 194 20.69 -5.01 -12.12
CA GLY A 194 21.43 -5.35 -13.35
C GLY A 194 22.92 -5.01 -13.33
N GLN A 195 23.43 -4.37 -12.28
CA GLN A 195 24.88 -4.14 -12.13
C GLN A 195 25.60 -5.43 -11.78
N VAL A 196 26.79 -5.62 -12.34
CA VAL A 196 27.68 -6.73 -12.00
C VAL A 196 28.88 -6.19 -11.22
N TRP A 197 29.02 -6.61 -9.98
CA TRP A 197 30.16 -6.32 -9.14
C TRP A 197 31.22 -7.40 -9.29
N PHE A 198 32.49 -7.03 -9.17
CA PHE A 198 33.58 -8.00 -9.15
C PHE A 198 34.70 -7.63 -8.18
N ILE A 199 35.46 -8.64 -7.77
CA ILE A 199 36.72 -8.49 -7.04
C ILE A 199 37.78 -9.33 -7.77
N GLY A 200 38.97 -8.76 -7.91
CA GLY A 200 40.08 -9.42 -8.59
C GLY A 200 41.38 -8.67 -8.40
N TRP A 201 42.24 -8.76 -9.41
CA TRP A 201 43.49 -7.99 -9.47
C TRP A 201 43.73 -7.44 -10.87
N ALA A 202 44.47 -6.34 -10.95
CA ALA A 202 44.91 -5.75 -12.21
C ALA A 202 46.32 -5.16 -12.12
N LYS A 203 46.97 -4.94 -13.26
CA LYS A 203 48.23 -4.20 -13.35
C LYS A 203 48.02 -2.75 -12.89
N ARG A 204 49.04 -2.15 -12.26
CA ARG A 204 49.02 -0.74 -11.88
C ARG A 204 48.95 0.15 -13.14
N GLY A 205 48.30 1.31 -13.01
CA GLY A 205 48.20 2.29 -14.08
C GLY A 205 47.06 2.06 -15.09
N ILE A 206 46.15 1.11 -14.82
CA ILE A 206 44.90 1.03 -15.57
C ILE A 206 44.00 2.23 -15.25
N ASP A 207 43.22 2.67 -16.25
CA ASP A 207 42.21 3.69 -16.05
C ASP A 207 41.18 3.22 -15.01
N THR A 208 40.68 4.15 -14.22
CA THR A 208 39.70 3.84 -13.16
C THR A 208 38.28 3.71 -13.69
N GLU A 209 38.00 4.25 -14.87
CA GLU A 209 36.72 4.16 -15.57
C GLU A 209 36.99 3.98 -17.07
N PHE A 210 36.37 3.00 -17.72
CA PHE A 210 36.61 2.72 -19.14
C PHE A 210 35.45 1.99 -19.82
N PRO A 211 35.30 2.15 -21.16
CA PRO A 211 34.39 1.33 -21.94
C PRO A 211 34.95 -0.10 -22.06
N ALA A 212 34.06 -1.08 -22.06
CA ALA A 212 34.44 -2.48 -22.10
C ALA A 212 33.42 -3.36 -22.84
N VAL A 213 33.84 -4.57 -23.22
CA VAL A 213 32.94 -5.63 -23.72
C VAL A 213 33.18 -6.90 -22.93
N VAL A 214 32.13 -7.43 -22.31
CA VAL A 214 32.15 -8.76 -21.73
C VAL A 214 31.90 -9.77 -22.85
N ALA A 215 32.88 -10.62 -23.12
CA ALA A 215 32.80 -11.68 -24.12
C ALA A 215 32.58 -13.03 -23.42
N ASP A 216 31.32 -13.45 -23.36
CA ASP A 216 30.87 -14.73 -22.80
C ASP A 216 29.90 -15.40 -23.78
N ARG A 217 30.46 -16.10 -24.79
CA ARG A 217 29.77 -16.64 -26.00
C ARG A 217 29.14 -15.57 -26.90
N VAL A 218 28.64 -14.49 -26.32
CA VAL A 218 28.11 -13.28 -26.94
C VAL A 218 28.86 -12.08 -26.36
N LYS A 219 28.95 -11.00 -27.14
CA LYS A 219 29.55 -9.73 -26.70
C LYS A 219 28.50 -8.82 -26.10
N HIS A 220 28.71 -8.45 -24.84
CA HIS A 220 27.87 -7.51 -24.11
C HIS A 220 28.65 -6.21 -23.88
N PRO A 221 28.20 -5.07 -24.45
CA PRO A 221 28.75 -3.76 -24.12
C PRO A 221 28.64 -3.48 -22.63
N ALA A 222 29.64 -2.80 -22.08
CA ALA A 222 29.76 -2.52 -20.67
C ALA A 222 30.48 -1.19 -20.42
N GLY A 223 30.12 -0.50 -19.34
CA GLY A 223 30.95 0.51 -18.71
C GLY A 223 31.51 -0.05 -17.41
N ILE A 224 32.79 0.13 -17.14
CA ILE A 224 33.46 -0.41 -15.95
C ILE A 224 34.09 0.70 -15.14
N ALA A 225 33.91 0.64 -13.82
CA ALA A 225 34.70 1.39 -12.84
C ALA A 225 35.48 0.43 -11.94
N VAL A 226 36.70 0.80 -11.58
CA VAL A 226 37.58 0.04 -10.68
C VAL A 226 38.15 0.93 -9.57
N ALA A 227 38.13 0.42 -8.34
CA ALA A 227 38.78 1.00 -7.19
C ALA A 227 39.94 0.08 -6.75
N PRO A 228 41.20 0.55 -6.82
CA PRO A 228 42.36 -0.26 -6.46
C PRO A 228 42.59 -0.30 -4.93
N TYR A 229 43.19 -1.39 -4.46
CA TYR A 229 43.68 -1.57 -3.09
C TYR A 229 44.95 -2.44 -3.04
N GLU A 230 45.71 -2.31 -1.96
CA GLU A 230 46.96 -3.06 -1.79
C GLU A 230 46.70 -4.51 -1.35
N ARG A 231 47.36 -5.47 -2.02
CA ARG A 231 47.25 -6.91 -1.76
C ARG A 231 48.65 -7.51 -1.65
N SER A 232 48.95 -8.15 -0.51
CA SER A 232 50.30 -8.62 -0.19
C SER A 232 50.74 -9.86 -0.97
N ASP A 233 49.81 -10.60 -1.57
CA ASP A 233 50.05 -11.78 -2.39
C ASP A 233 50.41 -11.44 -3.85
N LEU A 234 50.26 -10.18 -4.26
CA LEU A 234 50.49 -9.73 -5.63
C LEU A 234 51.90 -9.17 -5.82
N SER A 235 52.42 -9.26 -7.05
CA SER A 235 53.67 -8.61 -7.43
C SER A 235 53.56 -7.08 -7.32
N ALA A 236 54.69 -6.38 -7.17
CA ALA A 236 54.72 -4.92 -7.02
C ALA A 236 54.03 -4.14 -8.17
N ASN A 237 53.93 -4.74 -9.36
CA ASN A 237 53.28 -4.14 -10.53
C ASN A 237 51.77 -4.39 -10.60
N CYS A 238 51.19 -5.11 -9.64
CA CYS A 238 49.76 -5.43 -9.58
C CYS A 238 49.13 -4.88 -8.30
N VAL A 239 47.81 -4.68 -8.37
CA VAL A 239 46.97 -4.26 -7.25
C VAL A 239 45.71 -5.11 -7.22
N GLY A 240 45.13 -5.26 -6.03
CA GLY A 240 43.75 -5.74 -5.91
C GLY A 240 42.81 -4.70 -6.48
N VAL A 241 41.71 -5.13 -7.07
CA VAL A 241 40.66 -4.23 -7.57
C VAL A 241 39.28 -4.71 -7.12
N VAL A 242 38.44 -3.76 -6.73
CA VAL A 242 36.99 -3.92 -6.67
C VAL A 242 36.42 -3.19 -7.87
N GLY A 243 35.53 -3.82 -8.62
CA GLY A 243 34.97 -3.24 -9.83
C GLY A 243 33.45 -3.33 -9.91
N LEU A 244 32.88 -2.40 -10.67
CA LEU A 244 31.46 -2.27 -10.94
C LEU A 244 31.26 -2.20 -12.46
N ILE A 245 30.38 -3.03 -12.99
CA ILE A 245 30.09 -3.17 -14.41
C ILE A 245 28.61 -2.84 -14.63
N GLU A 246 28.32 -1.82 -15.44
CA GLU A 246 26.98 -1.58 -15.99
C GLU A 246 26.88 -2.28 -17.35
N THR A 247 26.10 -3.35 -17.43
CA THR A 247 26.00 -4.18 -18.63
C THR A 247 24.67 -4.94 -18.70
N GLY A 248 24.33 -5.46 -19.89
CA GLY A 248 23.22 -6.41 -20.06
C GLY A 248 23.65 -7.88 -19.91
N TRP A 249 24.88 -8.15 -19.48
CA TRP A 249 25.38 -9.50 -19.26
C TRP A 249 24.87 -10.07 -17.93
N THR A 250 24.42 -11.32 -17.95
CA THR A 250 24.04 -12.08 -16.76
C THR A 250 25.11 -13.15 -16.52
N PRO A 251 25.88 -13.06 -15.41
CA PRO A 251 26.93 -14.04 -15.12
C PRO A 251 26.38 -15.47 -15.04
N PRO A 252 27.06 -16.46 -15.65
CA PRO A 252 26.64 -17.85 -15.56
C PRO A 252 26.89 -18.43 -14.16
N ALA A 253 26.13 -19.47 -13.79
CA ALA A 253 26.32 -20.17 -12.52
C ALA A 253 27.71 -20.84 -12.40
N HIS A 254 28.29 -21.22 -13.54
CA HIS A 254 29.64 -21.77 -13.65
C HIS A 254 30.39 -21.06 -14.78
N PHE A 255 31.54 -20.48 -14.44
CA PHE A 255 32.39 -19.78 -15.39
C PHE A 255 33.21 -20.77 -16.22
N LYS A 256 33.43 -20.39 -17.48
CA LYS A 256 34.48 -20.94 -18.35
C LYS A 256 35.52 -19.84 -18.57
N ASP A 257 36.55 -20.13 -19.36
CA ASP A 257 37.45 -19.07 -19.83
C ASP A 257 36.66 -18.03 -20.63
N GLY A 258 36.74 -16.79 -20.16
CA GLY A 258 36.05 -15.64 -20.72
C GLY A 258 36.89 -14.38 -20.56
N PHE A 259 36.50 -13.32 -21.25
CA PHE A 259 37.29 -12.09 -21.30
C PHE A 259 36.41 -10.87 -21.14
N VAL A 260 36.89 -9.90 -20.38
CA VAL A 260 36.36 -8.54 -20.34
C VAL A 260 37.37 -7.66 -21.05
N PHE A 261 37.10 -7.34 -22.32
CA PHE A 261 37.97 -6.47 -23.12
C PHE A 261 37.75 -5.01 -22.73
N ALA A 262 38.83 -4.30 -22.43
CA ALA A 262 38.85 -2.95 -21.89
C ALA A 262 39.53 -1.95 -22.84
N GLY A 263 39.09 -0.68 -22.74
CA GLY A 263 39.60 0.47 -23.48
C GLY A 263 38.96 0.64 -24.86
N ASP A 264 39.13 1.83 -25.44
CA ASP A 264 38.44 2.29 -26.66
C ASP A 264 38.66 1.40 -27.90
N LYS A 265 39.70 0.57 -27.90
CA LYS A 265 39.96 -0.40 -28.99
C LYS A 265 39.86 -1.85 -28.55
N GLY A 266 39.51 -2.13 -27.29
CA GLY A 266 39.43 -3.48 -26.74
C GLY A 266 40.76 -4.23 -26.74
N GLN A 267 41.89 -3.50 -26.66
CA GLN A 267 43.23 -4.08 -26.75
C GLN A 267 43.70 -4.72 -25.44
N PHE A 268 43.11 -4.33 -24.32
CA PHE A 268 43.41 -4.90 -23.00
C PHE A 268 42.30 -5.83 -22.57
N HIS A 269 42.56 -6.79 -21.69
CA HIS A 269 41.51 -7.63 -21.14
C HIS A 269 41.76 -8.09 -19.70
N LEU A 270 40.67 -8.22 -18.95
CA LEU A 270 40.61 -8.98 -17.69
C LEU A 270 40.11 -10.39 -17.98
N ARG A 271 40.72 -11.39 -17.34
CA ARG A 271 40.35 -12.80 -17.54
C ARG A 271 39.29 -13.26 -16.55
N LEU A 272 38.26 -13.94 -17.05
CA LEU A 272 37.35 -14.78 -16.29
C LEU A 272 37.82 -16.23 -16.44
N THR A 273 37.87 -16.97 -15.35
CA THR A 273 38.42 -18.34 -15.32
C THR A 273 37.41 -19.32 -14.73
N PRO A 274 37.60 -20.63 -14.90
CA PRO A 274 36.80 -21.63 -14.18
C PRO A 274 36.85 -21.49 -12.64
N GLN A 275 37.85 -20.80 -12.10
CA GLN A 275 37.99 -20.51 -10.68
C GLN A 275 37.22 -19.26 -10.24
N THR A 276 36.73 -18.44 -11.16
CA THR A 276 35.90 -17.26 -10.86
C THR A 276 34.59 -17.73 -10.21
N ARG A 277 34.24 -17.18 -9.05
CA ARG A 277 33.04 -17.59 -8.30
C ARG A 277 31.93 -16.56 -8.40
N LEU A 278 30.72 -17.01 -8.78
CA LEU A 278 29.50 -16.24 -8.58
C LEU A 278 29.10 -16.32 -7.10
N VAL A 279 29.14 -15.20 -6.40
CA VAL A 279 28.83 -15.13 -4.96
C VAL A 279 27.46 -14.48 -4.71
N ARG A 280 26.83 -14.94 -3.61
CA ARG A 280 25.61 -14.33 -3.10
C ARG A 280 25.91 -12.97 -2.47
N ALA A 281 24.86 -12.14 -2.41
CA ALA A 281 24.81 -10.85 -1.72
C ALA A 281 25.67 -10.78 -0.46
N ASP A 282 25.37 -11.63 0.53
CA ASP A 282 26.01 -11.58 1.86
C ASP A 282 27.52 -11.79 1.81
N ALA A 283 27.98 -12.72 0.96
CA ALA A 283 29.39 -13.01 0.80
C ALA A 283 30.13 -11.87 0.08
N PHE A 284 29.49 -11.24 -0.90
CA PHE A 284 30.05 -10.06 -1.55
C PHE A 284 30.12 -8.86 -0.61
N THR A 285 29.04 -8.54 0.11
CA THR A 285 29.00 -7.42 1.06
C THR A 285 30.04 -7.58 2.15
N ALA A 286 30.21 -8.79 2.70
CA ALA A 286 31.24 -9.06 3.70
C ALA A 286 32.66 -8.85 3.15
N ALA A 287 32.93 -9.30 1.92
CA ALA A 287 34.22 -9.07 1.27
C ALA A 287 34.45 -7.57 1.01
N TYR A 288 33.45 -6.85 0.49
CA TYR A 288 33.55 -5.41 0.23
C TYR A 288 33.81 -4.62 1.53
N GLN A 289 33.10 -4.94 2.63
CA GLN A 289 33.29 -4.30 3.93
C GLN A 289 34.73 -4.42 4.45
N GLN A 290 35.37 -5.58 4.26
CA GLN A 290 36.76 -5.78 4.65
C GLN A 290 37.73 -4.94 3.81
N LEU A 291 37.40 -4.71 2.53
CA LEU A 291 38.25 -3.97 1.59
C LEU A 291 38.05 -2.47 1.66
N GLN A 292 36.87 -1.99 2.06
CA GLN A 292 36.48 -0.58 1.99
C GLN A 292 37.48 0.38 2.65
N PRO A 293 38.07 0.11 3.84
CA PRO A 293 39.07 0.98 4.45
C PRO A 293 40.39 1.08 3.65
N ALA A 294 40.67 0.09 2.79
CA ALA A 294 41.90 0.01 2.00
C ALA A 294 41.74 0.50 0.56
N LEU A 295 40.53 0.86 0.13
CA LEU A 295 40.27 1.41 -1.20
C LEU A 295 40.88 2.80 -1.33
N VAL A 296 41.64 3.03 -2.40
CA VAL A 296 42.34 4.29 -2.65
C VAL A 296 41.56 5.18 -3.63
N GLY A 297 41.40 6.46 -3.28
CA GLY A 297 40.84 7.50 -4.15
C GLY A 297 39.32 7.65 -4.08
N GLY A 298 38.78 8.65 -4.80
CA GLY A 298 37.35 9.00 -4.76
C GLY A 298 36.40 7.95 -5.37
N GLN A 299 36.94 6.96 -6.10
CA GLN A 299 36.15 5.89 -6.72
C GLN A 299 35.56 4.92 -5.70
N GLY A 300 36.31 4.58 -4.64
CA GLY A 300 35.80 3.74 -3.55
C GLY A 300 34.59 4.37 -2.85
N GLU A 301 34.59 5.69 -2.67
CA GLU A 301 33.44 6.42 -2.13
C GLU A 301 32.24 6.41 -3.08
N ALA A 302 32.46 6.61 -4.38
CA ALA A 302 31.39 6.58 -5.37
C ALA A 302 30.75 5.19 -5.48
N MET A 303 31.56 4.13 -5.47
CA MET A 303 31.09 2.74 -5.42
C MET A 303 30.34 2.43 -4.11
N GLY A 304 30.83 2.91 -2.97
CA GLY A 304 30.12 2.80 -1.69
C GLY A 304 28.75 3.50 -1.74
N ALA A 305 28.66 4.65 -2.40
CA ALA A 305 27.39 5.35 -2.61
C ALA A 305 26.44 4.59 -3.55
N VAL A 306 26.95 3.85 -4.55
CA VAL A 306 26.11 2.95 -5.37
C VAL A 306 25.57 1.80 -4.51
N LEU A 307 26.38 1.22 -3.62
CA LEU A 307 25.90 0.17 -2.71
C LEU A 307 24.84 0.68 -1.72
N ALA A 308 24.98 1.91 -1.23
CA ALA A 308 24.06 2.55 -0.30
C ALA A 308 22.85 3.26 -0.96
N SER A 309 22.73 3.19 -2.30
CA SER A 309 21.67 3.84 -3.07
C SER A 309 20.28 3.29 -2.73
N LEU A 310 19.26 4.16 -2.86
CA LEU A 310 17.84 3.83 -2.71
C LEU A 310 17.34 2.78 -3.72
N ALA A 311 18.05 2.53 -4.81
CA ALA A 311 17.69 1.44 -5.72
C ALA A 311 17.97 0.06 -5.09
N ASN A 312 19.06 -0.02 -4.32
CA ASN A 312 19.59 -1.28 -3.83
C ASN A 312 18.82 -1.82 -2.61
N TRP A 313 18.34 -3.06 -2.68
CA TRP A 313 17.68 -3.77 -1.58
C TRP A 313 18.59 -4.76 -0.85
N LEU A 314 19.91 -4.68 -1.06
CA LEU A 314 20.88 -5.62 -0.48
C LEU A 314 21.11 -5.33 1.02
N PRO A 315 20.79 -6.27 1.92
CA PRO A 315 21.04 -6.07 3.35
C PRO A 315 22.54 -5.91 3.64
N GLY A 316 22.88 -4.98 4.54
CA GLY A 316 24.27 -4.71 4.93
C GLY A 316 25.10 -3.90 3.94
N ALA A 317 24.60 -3.63 2.72
CA ALA A 317 25.29 -2.82 1.72
C ALA A 317 25.58 -1.39 2.22
N SER A 318 24.68 -0.86 3.03
CA SER A 318 24.80 0.50 3.57
C SER A 318 25.90 0.62 4.62
N ALA A 319 26.08 -0.39 5.47
CA ALA A 319 27.23 -0.46 6.36
C ALA A 319 28.55 -0.54 5.56
N ALA A 320 28.53 -1.27 4.43
CA ALA A 320 29.64 -1.33 3.49
C ALA A 320 29.92 0.03 2.80
N GLY A 321 28.88 0.85 2.62
CA GLY A 321 28.97 2.23 2.13
C GLY A 321 29.21 3.29 3.21
N GLY A 322 29.47 2.90 4.47
CA GLY A 322 29.74 3.82 5.58
C GLY A 322 28.49 4.42 6.26
N VAL A 323 27.30 3.90 5.95
CA VAL A 323 26.02 4.28 6.56
C VAL A 323 25.66 3.24 7.63
N PHE A 324 25.84 3.62 8.90
CA PHE A 324 25.52 2.76 10.04
C PHE A 324 24.11 3.03 10.54
N VAL A 325 23.25 2.03 10.36
CA VAL A 325 21.89 1.99 10.89
C VAL A 325 21.66 0.60 11.46
N GLU A 326 21.17 0.54 12.69
CA GLU A 326 20.69 -0.68 13.31
C GLU A 326 19.18 -0.56 13.52
N GLY A 327 18.48 -1.67 13.54
CA GLY A 327 17.04 -1.66 13.72
C GLY A 327 16.41 -3.03 13.67
N GLY A 328 15.14 -3.07 14.04
CA GLY A 328 14.32 -4.26 14.03
C GLY A 328 12.85 -3.91 13.88
N VAL A 329 12.08 -4.87 13.40
CA VAL A 329 10.62 -4.80 13.39
C VAL A 329 10.13 -5.72 14.49
N ASP A 330 9.43 -5.13 15.47
CA ASP A 330 8.88 -5.85 16.61
C ASP A 330 7.54 -6.50 16.22
N ARG A 331 6.76 -5.84 15.37
CA ARG A 331 5.48 -6.34 14.87
C ARG A 331 5.24 -5.92 13.43
N LEU A 332 4.75 -6.85 12.61
CA LEU A 332 4.38 -6.59 11.21
C LEU A 332 3.06 -7.28 10.85
N LEU A 333 1.99 -6.50 10.79
CA LEU A 333 0.62 -6.93 10.53
C LEU A 333 0.27 -6.71 9.05
N LEU A 334 0.16 -7.78 8.28
CA LEU A 334 -0.08 -7.75 6.84
C LEU A 334 -1.58 -7.64 6.53
N ILE A 335 -1.96 -6.67 5.71
CA ILE A 335 -3.35 -6.43 5.30
C ILE A 335 -3.42 -6.52 3.77
N PRO A 336 -3.92 -7.63 3.20
CA PRO A 336 -4.01 -7.81 1.75
C PRO A 336 -4.76 -6.66 1.07
N GLY A 337 -4.28 -6.24 -0.10
CA GLY A 337 -4.85 -5.14 -0.87
C GLY A 337 -4.62 -3.73 -0.30
N PHE A 338 -4.12 -3.61 0.94
CA PHE A 338 -3.88 -2.33 1.62
C PHE A 338 -2.39 -2.04 1.85
N GLY A 339 -1.66 -3.04 2.33
CA GLY A 339 -0.25 -2.93 2.73
C GLY A 339 0.01 -3.63 4.06
N CYS A 340 0.66 -2.95 5.00
CA CYS A 340 0.88 -3.50 6.34
C CYS A 340 1.07 -2.43 7.40
N ILE A 341 0.84 -2.80 8.65
CA ILE A 341 1.10 -1.97 9.83
C ILE A 341 2.36 -2.52 10.51
N ALA A 342 3.31 -1.65 10.81
CA ALA A 342 4.56 -2.03 11.43
C ALA A 342 4.83 -1.22 12.70
N GLU A 343 5.40 -1.90 13.67
CA GLU A 343 5.98 -1.33 14.88
C GLU A 343 7.39 -1.85 15.00
N GLY A 344 8.35 -0.96 15.30
CA GLY A 344 9.74 -1.36 15.39
C GLY A 344 10.63 -0.26 15.91
N TRP A 345 11.91 -0.38 15.61
CA TRP A 345 12.91 0.63 15.92
C TRP A 345 14.00 0.69 14.86
N ALA A 346 14.57 1.88 14.68
CA ALA A 346 15.74 2.12 13.85
C ALA A 346 16.57 3.24 14.48
N VAL A 347 17.88 3.02 14.55
CA VAL A 347 18.85 3.94 15.15
C VAL A 347 19.98 4.17 14.15
N SER A 348 20.26 5.43 13.87
CA SER A 348 21.52 5.84 13.26
C SER A 348 22.23 6.81 14.19
N PRO A 349 23.49 6.57 14.59
CA PRO A 349 24.24 7.47 15.47
C PRO A 349 24.52 8.85 14.85
N ALA A 350 24.57 8.91 13.52
CA ALA A 350 25.04 10.09 12.79
C ALA A 350 23.92 10.93 12.17
N LYS A 351 22.78 10.32 11.85
CA LYS A 351 21.73 10.96 11.03
C LYS A 351 20.35 10.64 11.53
N ARG A 352 19.38 11.50 11.23
CA ARG A 352 17.99 11.24 11.57
C ARG A 352 17.30 10.36 10.53
N THR A 353 16.47 9.43 10.99
CA THR A 353 15.53 8.70 10.13
C THR A 353 14.42 9.64 9.63
N GLU A 354 14.28 9.70 8.31
CA GLU A 354 13.27 10.49 7.60
C GLU A 354 12.02 9.64 7.33
N THR A 355 12.17 8.50 6.67
CA THR A 355 11.06 7.62 6.29
C THR A 355 11.49 6.15 6.20
N PHE A 356 10.54 5.28 5.89
CA PHE A 356 10.76 3.84 5.74
C PHE A 356 10.14 3.32 4.45
N HIS A 357 10.76 2.28 3.88
CA HIS A 357 10.13 1.44 2.87
C HIS A 357 10.23 -0.02 3.30
N LEU A 358 9.25 -0.83 2.91
CA LEU A 358 9.24 -2.26 3.21
C LEU A 358 9.09 -3.05 1.93
N LYS A 359 10.01 -3.96 1.64
CA LYS A 359 9.90 -4.89 0.52
C LYS A 359 9.46 -6.26 1.01
N ILE A 360 8.38 -6.78 0.46
CA ILE A 360 7.91 -8.16 0.67
C ILE A 360 7.75 -8.80 -0.71
N GLY A 361 8.66 -9.72 -1.04
CA GLY A 361 8.74 -10.30 -2.38
C GLY A 361 9.13 -9.22 -3.39
N ASP A 362 8.30 -9.04 -4.42
CA ASP A 362 8.49 -8.00 -5.44
C ASP A 362 7.76 -6.70 -5.12
N THR A 363 6.93 -6.69 -4.07
CA THR A 363 6.16 -5.51 -3.69
C THR A 363 6.99 -4.62 -2.76
N VAL A 364 7.20 -3.37 -3.17
CA VAL A 364 7.74 -2.31 -2.31
C VAL A 364 6.59 -1.47 -1.78
N LEU A 365 6.46 -1.42 -0.47
CA LEU A 365 5.50 -0.61 0.27
C LEU A 365 6.21 0.62 0.85
N THR A 366 5.53 1.76 0.86
CA THR A 366 6.10 3.02 1.38
C THR A 366 5.38 3.44 2.64
N ALA A 367 6.12 3.85 3.66
CA ALA A 367 5.55 4.39 4.89
C ALA A 367 4.72 5.64 4.57
N ASP A 368 3.48 5.67 5.04
CA ASP A 368 2.66 6.87 4.98
C ASP A 368 3.14 7.84 6.06
N GLU A 369 3.73 8.95 5.62
CA GLU A 369 4.28 9.98 6.52
C GLU A 369 3.21 10.55 7.46
N THR A 370 1.95 10.62 7.02
CA THR A 370 0.84 11.14 7.83
C THR A 370 0.43 10.21 8.96
N CYS A 371 0.76 8.92 8.83
CA CYS A 371 0.49 7.88 9.81
C CYS A 371 1.78 7.33 10.44
N THR A 372 2.90 8.03 10.34
CA THR A 372 4.17 7.61 10.92
C THR A 372 4.44 8.34 12.22
N TYR A 373 4.49 7.60 13.32
CA TYR A 373 4.80 8.13 14.64
C TYR A 373 6.14 7.60 15.13
N PHE A 374 6.94 8.51 15.70
CA PHE A 374 8.19 8.15 16.35
C PHE A 374 8.03 8.23 17.87
N ARG A 375 8.64 7.28 18.57
CA ARG A 375 8.62 7.20 20.03
C ARG A 375 10.01 6.92 20.62
N PRO A 376 10.27 7.34 21.87
CA PRO A 376 11.50 6.98 22.55
C PRO A 376 11.63 5.47 22.78
N ARG A 377 12.84 4.95 22.70
CA ARG A 377 13.20 3.56 23.09
C ARG A 377 14.29 3.60 24.15
N THR A 378 13.87 3.80 25.40
CA THR A 378 14.79 3.92 26.54
C THR A 378 15.54 2.63 26.83
N ASP A 379 14.95 1.48 26.46
CA ASP A 379 15.57 0.16 26.50
C ASP A 379 16.86 0.08 25.64
N LEU A 380 16.95 0.89 24.58
CA LEU A 380 18.11 0.93 23.69
C LEU A 380 19.24 1.85 24.19
N GLN A 381 19.02 2.62 25.26
CA GLN A 381 20.02 3.55 25.77
C GLN A 381 21.29 2.86 26.24
N GLY A 382 21.21 1.65 26.81
CA GLY A 382 22.41 0.92 27.22
C GLY A 382 23.33 0.53 26.06
N ALA A 383 22.75 0.26 24.88
CA ALA A 383 23.47 -0.19 23.70
C ALA A 383 23.98 0.96 22.81
N PHE A 384 23.24 2.08 22.73
CA PHE A 384 23.56 3.21 21.84
C PHE A 384 23.81 4.54 22.59
N GLY A 385 24.12 4.44 23.89
CA GLY A 385 24.00 5.49 24.92
C GLY A 385 24.96 6.67 24.93
N SER A 386 25.56 7.06 23.81
CA SER A 386 26.42 8.27 23.79
C SER A 386 25.64 9.58 23.72
N ALA A 387 24.37 9.57 23.28
CA ALA A 387 23.49 10.74 23.28
C ALA A 387 22.00 10.36 23.43
N PRO A 388 21.28 10.87 24.45
CA PRO A 388 19.84 10.60 24.63
C PRO A 388 18.98 10.97 23.41
N SER A 389 19.42 11.94 22.61
CA SER A 389 18.76 12.39 21.38
C SER A 389 18.63 11.30 20.32
N VAL A 390 19.57 10.35 20.26
CA VAL A 390 19.57 9.26 19.27
C VAL A 390 18.43 8.27 19.55
N THR A 391 18.20 7.92 20.82
CA THR A 391 17.14 6.99 21.23
C THR A 391 15.75 7.62 21.36
N ALA A 392 15.66 8.95 21.39
CA ALA A 392 14.40 9.68 21.60
C ALA A 392 13.39 9.50 20.45
N ARG A 393 13.85 9.17 19.25
CA ARG A 393 13.03 8.85 18.07
C ARG A 393 13.38 7.49 17.45
N ALA A 394 13.96 6.60 18.24
CA ALA A 394 14.40 5.30 17.73
C ALA A 394 13.23 4.36 17.44
N GLY A 395 12.15 4.42 18.21
CA GLY A 395 10.95 3.61 17.95
C GLY A 395 10.09 4.24 16.88
N PHE A 396 9.44 3.41 16.05
CA PHE A 396 8.46 3.86 15.07
C PHE A 396 7.21 2.97 15.07
N THR A 397 6.09 3.59 14.71
CA THR A 397 4.86 2.92 14.28
C THR A 397 4.44 3.55 12.96
N THR A 398 4.25 2.75 11.93
CA THR A 398 3.91 3.27 10.59
C THR A 398 2.96 2.33 9.84
N ILE A 399 2.21 2.90 8.91
CA ILE A 399 1.41 2.17 7.93
C ILE A 399 2.15 2.23 6.60
N PHE A 400 2.63 1.07 6.15
CA PHE A 400 3.21 0.90 4.84
C PHE A 400 2.10 0.66 3.81
N ARG A 401 1.97 1.55 2.84
CA ARG A 401 0.94 1.51 1.81
C ARG A 401 1.43 0.81 0.55
N GLY A 402 0.55 -0.01 -0.04
CA GLY A 402 0.72 -0.62 -1.34
C GLY A 402 -0.09 -1.90 -1.52
N ALA A 403 -0.24 -2.36 -2.76
CA ALA A 403 -1.05 -3.54 -3.09
C ALA A 403 -0.33 -4.84 -2.71
N LEU A 404 -0.38 -5.21 -1.42
CA LEU A 404 0.17 -6.47 -0.94
C LEU A 404 -0.70 -7.65 -1.41
N PRO A 405 -0.14 -8.65 -2.12
CA PRO A 405 -0.92 -9.81 -2.57
C PRO A 405 -1.29 -10.73 -1.39
N VAL A 406 -2.41 -11.43 -1.51
CA VAL A 406 -2.98 -12.32 -0.47
C VAL A 406 -2.01 -13.44 -0.03
N GLY A 407 -1.06 -13.82 -0.90
CA GLY A 407 -0.07 -14.88 -0.66
C GLY A 407 1.35 -14.39 -0.38
N ALA A 408 1.56 -13.12 -0.03
CA ALA A 408 2.89 -12.58 0.24
C ALA A 408 3.56 -13.31 1.42
N SER A 409 4.61 -14.10 1.15
CA SER A 409 5.29 -14.95 2.15
C SER A 409 6.82 -14.81 2.16
N ALA A 410 7.38 -13.92 1.35
CA ALA A 410 8.82 -13.69 1.31
C ALA A 410 9.32 -12.96 2.58
N ALA A 411 10.57 -13.24 2.96
CA ALA A 411 11.22 -12.56 4.08
C ALA A 411 11.26 -11.04 3.82
N PRO A 412 10.67 -10.21 4.70
CA PRO A 412 10.63 -8.77 4.47
C PRO A 412 11.99 -8.13 4.62
N LEU A 413 12.20 -7.05 3.87
CA LEU A 413 13.34 -6.17 3.99
C LEU A 413 12.84 -4.78 4.37
N LEU A 414 13.33 -4.24 5.48
CA LEU A 414 13.04 -2.88 5.91
C LEU A 414 14.16 -1.96 5.42
N ARG A 415 13.81 -0.97 4.61
CA ARG A 415 14.69 0.14 4.28
C ARG A 415 14.40 1.33 5.18
N VAL A 416 15.43 1.81 5.85
CA VAL A 416 15.44 3.04 6.63
C VAL A 416 16.07 4.13 5.78
N VAL A 417 15.33 5.20 5.49
CA VAL A 417 15.83 6.36 4.73
C VAL A 417 16.17 7.47 5.71
N LEU A 418 17.36 8.04 5.55
CA LEU A 418 17.90 9.09 6.41
C LEU A 418 17.71 10.45 5.73
N GLU A 419 17.74 11.53 6.51
CA GLU A 419 17.44 12.91 6.09
C GLU A 419 18.29 13.48 4.93
N ASP A 420 19.41 12.83 4.60
CA ASP A 420 20.28 13.21 3.48
C ASP A 420 20.04 12.36 2.22
N GLY A 421 19.00 11.52 2.23
CA GLY A 421 18.65 10.59 1.15
C GLY A 421 19.46 9.29 1.14
N THR A 422 20.43 9.12 2.04
CA THR A 422 21.10 7.82 2.20
C THR A 422 20.16 6.82 2.87
N SER A 423 20.36 5.53 2.64
CA SER A 423 19.47 4.50 3.20
C SER A 423 20.20 3.27 3.67
N ALA A 424 19.57 2.54 4.59
CA ALA A 424 20.01 1.25 5.09
C ALA A 424 18.94 0.18 4.96
N VAL A 425 19.31 -0.99 4.45
CA VAL A 425 18.40 -2.12 4.32
C VAL A 425 18.71 -3.15 5.40
N LEU A 426 17.69 -3.45 6.19
CA LEU A 426 17.70 -4.37 7.32
C LEU A 426 16.83 -5.59 6.99
N ARG A 427 17.26 -6.77 7.43
CA ARG A 427 16.43 -7.98 7.36
C ARG A 427 15.42 -7.98 8.48
N VAL A 428 14.17 -8.25 8.15
CA VAL A 428 13.12 -8.53 9.14
C VAL A 428 13.12 -10.03 9.41
N ASP A 429 13.03 -10.43 10.68
CA ASP A 429 12.91 -11.84 11.04
C ASP A 429 11.67 -12.45 10.34
N PRO A 430 11.80 -13.57 9.61
CA PRO A 430 10.70 -14.18 8.87
C PRO A 430 9.54 -14.67 9.75
N LYS A 431 9.69 -14.71 11.08
CA LYS A 431 8.62 -15.04 12.04
C LYS A 431 7.76 -13.84 12.44
N VAL A 432 8.23 -12.61 12.21
CA VAL A 432 7.53 -11.37 12.59
C VAL A 432 6.31 -11.06 11.71
N PRO A 433 6.34 -11.27 10.37
CA PRO A 433 5.18 -11.04 9.53
C PRO A 433 4.04 -11.97 9.89
N ARG A 434 2.88 -11.40 10.18
CA ARG A 434 1.64 -12.13 10.40
C ARG A 434 0.52 -11.50 9.59
N ARG A 435 -0.28 -12.34 8.92
CA ARG A 435 -1.51 -11.87 8.29
C ARG A 435 -2.49 -11.42 9.37
N LEU A 436 -2.97 -10.18 9.24
CA LEU A 436 -3.94 -9.61 10.15
C LEU A 436 -5.32 -10.24 9.92
N ASP A 437 -5.89 -10.78 10.97
CA ASP A 437 -7.31 -11.07 11.08
C ASP A 437 -7.98 -9.89 11.79
N LEU A 438 -8.81 -9.12 11.10
CA LEU A 438 -9.44 -7.91 11.66
C LEU A 438 -10.41 -8.20 12.81
N VAL A 439 -10.92 -9.43 12.90
CA VAL A 439 -11.79 -9.88 13.99
C VAL A 439 -10.98 -10.35 15.17
N THR A 440 -9.88 -11.08 14.97
CA THR A 440 -9.09 -11.61 16.09
C THR A 440 -8.04 -10.62 16.60
N ASP A 441 -7.45 -9.85 15.69
CA ASP A 441 -6.28 -8.99 15.93
C ASP A 441 -6.64 -7.50 15.92
N GLY A 442 -7.93 -7.17 15.84
CA GLY A 442 -8.40 -5.79 15.72
C GLY A 442 -7.94 -4.89 16.87
N ASP A 443 -7.88 -5.43 18.08
CA ASP A 443 -7.40 -4.69 19.25
C ASP A 443 -5.89 -4.41 19.19
N GLU A 444 -5.09 -5.26 18.52
CA GLU A 444 -3.66 -4.99 18.31
C GLU A 444 -3.46 -3.78 17.39
N VAL A 445 -4.29 -3.66 16.36
CA VAL A 445 -4.27 -2.51 15.45
C VAL A 445 -4.71 -1.24 16.18
N LEU A 446 -5.77 -1.31 16.98
CA LEU A 446 -6.24 -0.16 17.76
C LEU A 446 -5.27 0.23 18.89
N ALA A 447 -4.47 -0.71 19.40
CA ALA A 447 -3.38 -0.37 20.33
C ALA A 447 -2.29 0.49 19.64
N LEU A 448 -2.01 0.22 18.35
CA LEU A 448 -1.06 1.00 17.56
C LEU A 448 -1.66 2.33 17.05
N TYR A 449 -2.94 2.31 16.66
CA TYR A 449 -3.69 3.46 16.15
C TYR A 449 -5.05 3.58 16.87
N PRO A 450 -5.09 4.15 18.10
CA PRO A 450 -6.33 4.27 18.86
C PRO A 450 -7.40 5.12 18.15
N SER A 451 -6.93 6.06 17.33
CA SER A 451 -7.76 6.96 16.53
C SER A 451 -7.78 6.58 15.05
N LEU A 452 -7.59 5.30 14.70
CA LEU A 452 -7.45 4.81 13.32
C LEU A 452 -8.50 5.40 12.37
N ARG A 453 -9.75 5.55 12.81
CA ARG A 453 -10.87 6.10 12.01
C ARG A 453 -10.64 7.54 11.52
N PHE A 454 -9.81 8.31 12.21
CA PHE A 454 -9.47 9.69 11.85
C PHE A 454 -8.18 9.78 11.03
N GLU A 455 -7.48 8.66 10.83
CA GLU A 455 -6.28 8.64 10.00
C GLU A 455 -6.64 8.78 8.51
N PRO A 456 -5.87 9.53 7.71
CA PRO A 456 -6.13 9.73 6.28
C PRO A 456 -6.23 8.43 5.47
N VAL A 457 -5.56 7.37 5.94
CA VAL A 457 -5.49 6.06 5.29
C VAL A 457 -6.74 5.20 5.49
N TYR A 458 -7.58 5.52 6.47
CA TYR A 458 -8.70 4.67 6.91
C TYR A 458 -9.75 4.40 5.81
N PRO A 459 -10.18 5.35 4.98
CA PRO A 459 -11.12 5.05 3.90
C PRO A 459 -10.60 3.97 2.94
N ALA A 460 -9.30 4.01 2.63
CA ALA A 460 -8.69 2.99 1.78
C ALA A 460 -8.49 1.65 2.50
N LEU A 461 -8.37 1.64 3.84
CA LEU A 461 -8.43 0.40 4.62
C LEU A 461 -9.80 -0.25 4.47
N VAL A 462 -10.88 0.51 4.70
CA VAL A 462 -12.25 0.02 4.55
C VAL A 462 -12.49 -0.51 3.13
N SER A 463 -12.05 0.20 2.10
CA SER A 463 -12.14 -0.26 0.71
C SER A 463 -11.40 -1.58 0.48
N ALA A 464 -10.14 -1.69 0.93
CA ALA A 464 -9.36 -2.92 0.77
C ALA A 464 -9.99 -4.11 1.51
N VAL A 465 -10.61 -3.86 2.67
CA VAL A 465 -11.36 -4.88 3.41
C VAL A 465 -12.60 -5.33 2.64
N GLN A 466 -13.38 -4.40 2.09
CA GLN A 466 -14.54 -4.74 1.26
C GLN A 466 -14.13 -5.54 0.02
N ASP A 467 -13.05 -5.15 -0.64
CA ASP A 467 -12.54 -5.86 -1.82
C ASP A 467 -12.02 -7.26 -1.44
N THR A 468 -11.36 -7.39 -0.28
CA THR A 468 -10.94 -8.69 0.27
C THR A 468 -12.14 -9.57 0.57
N LEU A 469 -13.17 -9.05 1.26
CA LEU A 469 -14.41 -9.79 1.55
C LEU A 469 -15.14 -10.24 0.28
N ARG A 470 -15.06 -9.47 -0.80
CA ARG A 470 -15.59 -9.86 -2.12
C ARG A 470 -14.72 -10.93 -2.80
N ALA A 471 -13.39 -10.80 -2.71
CA ALA A 471 -12.44 -11.70 -3.38
C ALA A 471 -12.25 -13.04 -2.65
N GLU A 472 -12.40 -13.08 -1.33
CA GLU A 472 -12.34 -14.30 -0.53
C GLU A 472 -13.60 -15.16 -0.65
N TRP A 473 -14.66 -14.61 -1.22
CA TRP A 473 -15.85 -15.38 -1.55
C TRP A 473 -15.51 -16.44 -2.61
N ARG A 474 -15.32 -17.65 -2.12
CA ARG A 474 -15.09 -18.84 -2.93
C ARG A 474 -16.21 -19.82 -2.66
N ALA A 475 -16.57 -20.58 -3.68
CA ALA A 475 -17.46 -21.71 -3.51
C ALA A 475 -16.91 -22.63 -2.39
N PRO A 476 -17.71 -22.94 -1.34
CA PRO A 476 -17.33 -23.91 -0.33
C PRO A 476 -16.88 -25.22 -0.97
N ALA A 477 -15.84 -25.84 -0.42
CA ALA A 477 -15.41 -27.15 -0.87
C ALA A 477 -16.44 -28.19 -0.41
N VAL A 478 -16.89 -29.04 -1.33
CA VAL A 478 -17.83 -30.12 -1.04
C VAL A 478 -17.05 -31.39 -0.71
N LEU A 479 -17.19 -31.89 0.51
CA LEU A 479 -16.60 -33.17 0.91
C LEU A 479 -17.61 -34.32 0.80
N ALA A 480 -18.88 -34.03 1.09
CA ALA A 480 -19.99 -34.94 0.86
C ALA A 480 -21.24 -34.12 0.49
N LEU A 481 -22.04 -34.63 -0.44
CA LEU A 481 -23.28 -33.97 -0.87
C LEU A 481 -24.38 -35.02 -1.02
N ALA A 482 -25.48 -34.79 -0.31
CA ALA A 482 -26.71 -35.53 -0.45
C ALA A 482 -27.85 -34.51 -0.61
N PRO A 483 -28.43 -34.35 -1.81
CA PRO A 483 -29.51 -33.41 -2.06
C PRO A 483 -30.75 -33.70 -1.20
N ALA A 484 -31.43 -32.64 -0.75
CA ALA A 484 -32.65 -32.70 0.02
C ALA A 484 -33.46 -31.41 -0.16
N GLU A 485 -34.77 -31.54 -0.42
CA GLU A 485 -35.66 -30.39 -0.62
C GLU A 485 -35.79 -29.50 0.63
N ARG A 486 -35.56 -30.08 1.80
CA ARG A 486 -35.58 -29.40 3.11
C ARG A 486 -34.29 -29.71 3.84
N ALA A 487 -33.63 -28.70 4.40
CA ALA A 487 -32.31 -28.88 5.00
C ALA A 487 -32.14 -28.14 6.33
N VAL A 488 -31.49 -28.76 7.29
CA VAL A 488 -30.86 -28.02 8.40
C VAL A 488 -29.39 -27.81 8.04
N VAL A 489 -28.91 -26.58 8.09
CA VAL A 489 -27.51 -26.21 7.83
C VAL A 489 -26.88 -25.77 9.14
N GLN A 490 -26.02 -26.61 9.69
CA GLN A 490 -25.34 -26.41 10.96
C GLN A 490 -23.87 -26.07 10.72
N ARG A 491 -23.47 -24.86 11.11
CA ARG A 491 -22.05 -24.47 11.17
C ARG A 491 -21.42 -25.11 12.40
N LEU A 492 -20.32 -25.82 12.20
CA LEU A 492 -19.62 -26.50 13.28
C LEU A 492 -18.82 -25.50 14.12
N PRO A 493 -18.83 -25.64 15.47
CA PRO A 493 -17.99 -24.87 16.38
C PRO A 493 -16.50 -25.22 16.18
N ALA A 494 -15.61 -24.35 16.67
CA ALA A 494 -14.17 -24.64 16.58
C ALA A 494 -13.63 -25.42 17.76
N ASP A 495 -14.28 -25.41 18.91
CA ASP A 495 -13.92 -26.26 20.03
C ASP A 495 -14.32 -27.73 19.76
N GLU A 496 -13.40 -28.65 20.03
CA GLU A 496 -13.59 -30.08 19.77
C GLU A 496 -14.73 -30.69 20.60
N GLY A 497 -14.88 -30.27 21.86
CA GLY A 497 -15.94 -30.73 22.74
C GLY A 497 -17.31 -30.24 22.29
N ASN A 498 -17.42 -28.97 21.92
CA ASN A 498 -18.64 -28.41 21.35
C ASN A 498 -19.01 -29.06 20.01
N LEU A 499 -18.01 -29.40 19.18
CA LEU A 499 -18.22 -30.09 17.92
C LEU A 499 -18.87 -31.46 18.15
N ARG A 500 -18.35 -32.24 19.11
CA ARG A 500 -18.93 -33.53 19.50
C ARG A 500 -20.37 -33.38 19.99
N LEU A 501 -20.62 -32.37 20.84
CA LEU A 501 -21.96 -32.09 21.34
C LEU A 501 -22.96 -31.80 20.21
N VAL A 502 -22.55 -31.08 19.17
CA VAL A 502 -23.40 -30.80 18.00
C VAL A 502 -23.76 -32.09 17.25
N PHE A 503 -22.80 -32.98 17.01
CA PHE A 503 -23.06 -34.27 16.37
C PHE A 503 -23.93 -35.19 17.24
N ASP A 504 -23.71 -35.25 18.55
CA ASP A 504 -24.52 -36.04 19.47
C ASP A 504 -25.98 -35.57 19.50
N ARG A 505 -26.20 -34.25 19.49
CA ARG A 505 -27.54 -33.66 19.41
C ARG A 505 -28.18 -33.96 18.06
N ALA A 506 -27.45 -33.81 16.96
CA ALA A 506 -27.95 -34.17 15.64
C ALA A 506 -28.39 -35.64 15.60
N ALA A 507 -27.54 -36.57 16.04
CA ALA A 507 -27.86 -38.00 16.08
C ALA A 507 -29.14 -38.30 16.89
N ARG A 508 -29.35 -37.58 18.00
CA ARG A 508 -30.53 -37.74 18.87
C ARG A 508 -31.82 -37.26 18.23
N TYR A 509 -31.81 -36.12 17.56
CA TYR A 509 -33.03 -35.43 17.09
C TYR A 509 -33.32 -35.59 15.60
N LEU A 510 -32.36 -36.08 14.81
CA LEU A 510 -32.54 -36.37 13.39
C LEU A 510 -33.73 -37.32 13.10
N PRO A 511 -34.01 -38.37 13.91
CA PRO A 511 -35.18 -39.21 13.72
C PRO A 511 -36.53 -38.49 13.87
N ASP A 512 -36.57 -37.33 14.54
CA ASP A 512 -37.80 -36.57 14.76
C ASP A 512 -38.20 -35.70 13.55
N LEU A 513 -37.31 -35.54 12.57
CA LEU A 513 -37.54 -34.79 11.34
C LEU A 513 -38.29 -35.64 10.30
N GLU A 514 -38.93 -34.99 9.33
CA GLU A 514 -39.60 -35.71 8.24
C GLU A 514 -38.57 -36.49 7.41
N PRO A 515 -38.89 -37.73 6.98
CA PRO A 515 -38.03 -38.51 6.09
C PRO A 515 -37.61 -37.72 4.84
N GLY A 516 -36.34 -37.82 4.47
CA GLY A 516 -35.77 -37.05 3.36
C GLY A 516 -35.35 -35.62 3.72
N THR A 517 -35.55 -35.16 4.95
CA THR A 517 -34.94 -33.90 5.43
C THR A 517 -33.43 -34.07 5.53
N GLY A 518 -32.68 -33.23 4.84
CA GLY A 518 -31.22 -33.27 4.84
C GLY A 518 -30.61 -32.52 6.03
N LEU A 519 -29.41 -32.92 6.42
CA LEU A 519 -28.58 -32.22 7.39
C LEU A 519 -27.22 -31.92 6.76
N ALA A 520 -26.89 -30.64 6.67
CA ALA A 520 -25.60 -30.16 6.18
C ALA A 520 -24.76 -29.62 7.32
N PHE A 521 -23.53 -30.10 7.42
CA PHE A 521 -22.53 -29.55 8.30
C PHE A 521 -21.55 -28.68 7.53
N VAL A 522 -21.14 -27.57 8.14
CA VAL A 522 -20.16 -26.65 7.55
C VAL A 522 -18.96 -26.53 8.49
N ALA A 523 -17.79 -26.99 8.05
CA ALA A 523 -16.52 -26.92 8.77
C ALA A 523 -15.63 -25.81 8.21
N ASP A 524 -14.63 -25.35 8.98
CA ASP A 524 -13.53 -24.54 8.42
C ASP A 524 -12.36 -25.43 7.98
N THR A 525 -11.38 -24.83 7.31
CA THR A 525 -10.10 -25.48 6.96
C THR A 525 -9.15 -25.65 8.16
N GLY A 526 -9.61 -25.43 9.39
CA GLY A 526 -8.80 -25.39 10.61
C GLY A 526 -8.39 -26.77 11.15
N ARG A 527 -7.80 -26.75 12.34
CA ARG A 527 -7.23 -27.93 13.02
C ARG A 527 -8.24 -29.06 13.24
N ASN A 528 -9.52 -28.73 13.40
CA ASN A 528 -10.57 -29.69 13.75
C ASN A 528 -11.29 -30.28 12.53
N ARG A 529 -10.79 -30.03 11.31
CA ARG A 529 -11.32 -30.64 10.09
C ARG A 529 -11.34 -32.17 10.14
N SER A 530 -10.28 -32.79 10.68
CA SER A 530 -10.19 -34.25 10.77
C SER A 530 -11.22 -34.83 11.73
N GLU A 531 -11.44 -34.20 12.89
CA GLU A 531 -12.48 -34.63 13.84
C GLU A 531 -13.89 -34.43 13.25
N ALA A 532 -14.13 -33.29 12.57
CA ALA A 532 -15.41 -33.04 11.88
C ALA A 532 -15.73 -34.15 10.85
N LEU A 533 -14.74 -34.56 10.07
CA LEU A 533 -14.87 -35.65 9.10
C LEU A 533 -15.15 -36.99 9.76
N LEU A 534 -14.43 -37.31 10.84
CA LEU A 534 -14.64 -38.55 11.59
C LEU A 534 -16.08 -38.63 12.14
N ARG A 535 -16.55 -37.58 12.82
CA ARG A 535 -17.91 -37.54 13.39
C ARG A 535 -19.00 -37.55 12.33
N PHE A 536 -18.74 -36.92 11.20
CA PHE A 536 -19.65 -36.97 10.05
C PHE A 536 -19.82 -38.40 9.54
N GLU A 537 -18.73 -39.14 9.36
CA GLU A 537 -18.77 -40.54 8.91
C GLU A 537 -19.43 -41.46 9.94
N GLU A 538 -19.18 -41.25 11.24
CA GLU A 538 -19.86 -41.98 12.32
C GLU A 538 -21.38 -41.75 12.30
N LEU A 539 -21.83 -40.50 12.07
CA LEU A 539 -23.26 -40.19 11.95
C LEU A 539 -23.85 -40.80 10.68
N ARG A 540 -23.14 -40.70 9.55
CA ARG A 540 -23.58 -41.26 8.26
C ARG A 540 -23.77 -42.77 8.32
N ALA A 541 -22.93 -43.49 9.08
CA ALA A 541 -23.07 -44.93 9.25
C ALA A 541 -24.30 -45.35 10.09
N ARG A 542 -24.94 -44.41 10.80
CA ARG A 542 -26.03 -44.68 11.76
C ARG A 542 -27.40 -44.14 11.33
N THR A 543 -27.48 -43.43 10.20
CA THR A 543 -28.71 -42.80 9.74
C THR A 543 -28.88 -42.92 8.22
N GLU A 544 -30.12 -43.00 7.77
CA GLU A 544 -30.49 -42.95 6.35
C GLU A 544 -30.79 -41.52 5.87
N ALA A 545 -30.74 -40.53 6.76
CA ALA A 545 -31.02 -39.15 6.38
C ALA A 545 -29.96 -38.63 5.38
N PRO A 546 -30.33 -37.77 4.42
CA PRO A 546 -29.37 -37.14 3.51
C PRO A 546 -28.37 -36.26 4.29
N LEU A 547 -27.10 -36.64 4.33
CA LEU A 547 -26.05 -35.87 5.01
C LEU A 547 -25.11 -35.20 4.02
N SER A 548 -24.82 -33.92 4.23
CA SER A 548 -23.84 -33.15 3.44
C SER A 548 -22.77 -32.55 4.35
N LEU A 549 -21.54 -32.39 3.83
CA LEU A 549 -20.42 -31.77 4.52
C LEU A 549 -19.70 -30.79 3.58
N PHE A 550 -19.69 -29.53 3.98
CA PHE A 550 -19.02 -28.43 3.30
C PHE A 550 -17.83 -27.91 4.12
N VAL A 551 -16.85 -27.34 3.45
CA VAL A 551 -15.71 -26.65 4.06
C VAL A 551 -15.58 -25.23 3.52
N VAL A 552 -15.51 -24.26 4.43
CA VAL A 552 -15.25 -22.84 4.13
C VAL A 552 -13.82 -22.46 4.53
N ALA A 553 -13.26 -21.45 3.86
CA ALA A 553 -11.87 -21.01 4.07
C ALA A 553 -11.70 -20.04 5.26
N HIS A 554 -12.80 -19.55 5.83
CA HIS A 554 -12.82 -18.56 6.91
C HIS A 554 -13.53 -19.11 8.16
N PRO A 555 -13.20 -18.59 9.35
CA PRO A 555 -13.82 -19.01 10.60
C PRO A 555 -15.24 -18.44 10.81
N ASP A 556 -15.62 -17.40 10.08
CA ASP A 556 -16.84 -16.61 10.35
C ASP A 556 -18.15 -17.31 9.96
N GLU A 557 -19.27 -16.59 10.13
CA GLU A 557 -20.61 -17.06 9.72
C GLU A 557 -20.73 -17.29 8.22
N VAL A 558 -21.60 -18.23 7.83
CA VAL A 558 -21.70 -18.73 6.44
C VAL A 558 -22.94 -18.27 5.70
N VAL A 559 -23.56 -17.18 6.18
CA VAL A 559 -24.82 -16.64 5.62
C VAL A 559 -24.66 -16.25 4.15
N ALA A 560 -23.48 -15.74 3.75
CA ALA A 560 -23.20 -15.35 2.37
C ALA A 560 -23.01 -16.57 1.43
N GLU A 561 -22.62 -17.72 1.98
CA GLU A 561 -22.40 -18.98 1.29
C GLU A 561 -23.68 -19.84 1.22
N LEU A 562 -24.66 -19.57 2.09
CA LEU A 562 -25.94 -20.29 2.13
C LEU A 562 -26.63 -20.37 0.75
N PRO A 563 -26.77 -19.28 -0.05
CA PRO A 563 -27.38 -19.38 -1.37
C PRO A 563 -26.73 -20.44 -2.26
N TRP A 564 -25.41 -20.54 -2.23
CA TRP A 564 -24.65 -21.52 -3.02
C TRP A 564 -24.84 -22.94 -2.48
N MET A 565 -24.73 -23.12 -1.15
CA MET A 565 -24.88 -24.43 -0.52
C MET A 565 -26.29 -24.99 -0.71
N LEU A 566 -27.31 -24.17 -0.47
CA LEU A 566 -28.72 -24.55 -0.60
C LEU A 566 -29.08 -24.88 -2.05
N ALA A 567 -28.55 -24.14 -3.03
CA ALA A 567 -28.74 -24.47 -4.44
C ALA A 567 -28.12 -25.84 -4.78
N ARG A 568 -26.94 -26.17 -4.25
CA ARG A 568 -26.31 -27.49 -4.45
C ARG A 568 -27.02 -28.63 -3.75
N MET A 569 -27.63 -28.36 -2.62
CA MET A 569 -28.47 -29.33 -1.91
C MET A 569 -29.87 -29.46 -2.53
N GLU A 570 -30.23 -28.62 -3.50
CA GLU A 570 -31.60 -28.52 -4.04
C GLU A 570 -32.65 -28.17 -2.96
N ALA A 571 -32.21 -27.54 -1.87
CA ALA A 571 -33.05 -27.17 -0.76
C ALA A 571 -33.95 -25.99 -1.15
N LYS A 572 -35.26 -26.15 -1.01
CA LYS A 572 -36.25 -25.07 -1.16
C LYS A 572 -36.51 -24.36 0.16
N ARG A 573 -36.25 -25.04 1.26
CA ARG A 573 -36.46 -24.60 2.64
C ARG A 573 -35.32 -25.02 3.52
N PHE A 574 -34.97 -24.17 4.48
CA PHE A 574 -33.87 -24.47 5.36
C PHE A 574 -34.02 -23.86 6.75
N VAL A 575 -33.26 -24.42 7.69
CA VAL A 575 -32.96 -23.81 8.98
C VAL A 575 -31.44 -23.69 9.06
N HIS A 576 -30.95 -22.47 9.24
CA HIS A 576 -29.54 -22.19 9.47
C HIS A 576 -29.27 -22.07 10.97
N VAL A 577 -28.19 -22.70 11.40
CA VAL A 577 -27.63 -22.59 12.73
C VAL A 577 -26.16 -22.23 12.57
N GLY A 578 -25.81 -21.04 13.03
CA GLY A 578 -24.51 -20.40 12.92
C GLY A 578 -23.46 -21.02 13.83
N ARG A 579 -22.25 -20.45 13.77
CA ARG A 579 -21.11 -20.99 14.51
C ARG A 579 -21.32 -20.80 16.01
N GLY A 580 -20.95 -21.82 16.78
CA GLY A 580 -21.05 -21.74 18.24
C GLY A 580 -22.49 -21.71 18.74
N VAL A 581 -23.47 -22.05 17.91
CA VAL A 581 -24.88 -22.19 18.28
C VAL A 581 -25.32 -23.62 18.00
N ALA A 582 -26.18 -24.16 18.85
CA ALA A 582 -26.81 -25.46 18.63
C ALA A 582 -28.31 -25.39 18.92
N LEU A 583 -29.11 -26.16 18.18
CA LEU A 583 -30.53 -26.28 18.47
C LEU A 583 -30.75 -26.97 19.82
N THR A 584 -31.73 -26.46 20.58
CA THR A 584 -32.27 -27.12 21.77
C THR A 584 -33.33 -28.14 21.35
N ALA A 585 -33.93 -28.87 22.30
CA ALA A 585 -35.09 -29.72 22.00
C ALA A 585 -36.25 -28.92 21.38
N ALA A 586 -36.54 -27.72 21.92
CA ALA A 586 -37.51 -26.79 21.36
C ALA A 586 -37.07 -26.30 19.96
N GLY A 587 -35.78 -26.12 19.75
CA GLY A 587 -35.15 -25.85 18.46
C GLY A 587 -35.44 -26.89 17.40
N TRP A 588 -35.18 -28.17 17.68
CA TRP A 588 -35.43 -29.25 16.72
C TRP A 588 -36.92 -29.38 16.37
N ALA A 589 -37.81 -29.26 17.36
CA ALA A 589 -39.25 -29.22 17.12
C ALA A 589 -39.67 -27.99 16.29
N GLY A 590 -39.07 -26.83 16.55
CA GLY A 590 -39.23 -25.60 15.78
C GLY A 590 -38.71 -25.73 14.35
N ALA A 591 -37.57 -26.40 14.15
CA ALA A 591 -36.97 -26.65 12.86
C ALA A 591 -37.88 -27.50 11.98
N ARG A 592 -38.45 -28.58 12.53
CA ARG A 592 -39.47 -29.38 11.84
C ARG A 592 -40.64 -28.51 11.37
N ALA A 593 -41.18 -27.67 12.26
CA ALA A 593 -42.30 -26.80 11.92
C ALA A 593 -41.94 -25.74 10.86
N SER A 594 -40.72 -25.17 10.94
CA SER A 594 -40.21 -24.18 9.97
C SER A 594 -40.04 -24.79 8.58
N LEU A 595 -39.42 -25.98 8.50
CA LEU A 595 -39.19 -26.69 7.24
C LEU A 595 -40.50 -27.08 6.54
N ALA A 596 -41.56 -27.40 7.31
CA ALA A 596 -42.88 -27.76 6.80
C ALA A 596 -43.80 -26.57 6.47
N ARG A 597 -43.43 -25.33 6.82
CA ARG A 597 -44.28 -24.13 6.66
C ARG A 597 -44.62 -23.89 5.16
N ARG A 598 -45.42 -22.89 4.81
CA ARG A 598 -45.53 -22.35 3.42
C ARG A 598 -45.33 -20.84 3.47
N GLY A 599 -44.74 -20.24 2.43
CA GLY A 599 -44.43 -18.81 2.36
C GLY A 599 -42.96 -18.41 2.57
N HIS A 600 -42.71 -17.10 2.57
CA HIS A 600 -41.38 -16.47 2.53
C HIS A 600 -41.05 -15.64 3.78
N SER A 601 -41.76 -15.84 4.89
CA SER A 601 -41.46 -15.19 6.17
C SER A 601 -40.31 -15.89 6.90
N VAL A 602 -39.62 -15.17 7.80
CA VAL A 602 -38.50 -15.69 8.57
C VAL A 602 -39.01 -16.34 9.86
N ASP A 603 -38.50 -17.53 10.18
CA ASP A 603 -38.67 -18.16 11.49
C ASP A 603 -37.41 -17.90 12.32
N ARG A 604 -37.50 -17.13 13.41
CA ARG A 604 -36.36 -16.74 14.24
C ARG A 604 -36.26 -17.66 15.45
N PHE A 605 -35.08 -18.26 15.67
CA PHE A 605 -34.85 -19.12 16.81
C PHE A 605 -34.19 -18.29 17.90
N GLU A 606 -34.88 -18.12 19.03
CA GLU A 606 -34.33 -17.37 20.15
C GLU A 606 -33.12 -18.10 20.71
N ILE A 607 -31.98 -17.42 20.70
CA ILE A 607 -30.71 -17.88 21.22
C ILE A 607 -30.67 -17.55 22.70
N VAL A 608 -30.43 -18.56 23.52
CA VAL A 608 -30.24 -18.41 24.98
C VAL A 608 -28.81 -18.75 25.40
N ASP A 609 -28.39 -18.20 26.53
CA ASP A 609 -27.16 -18.58 27.22
C ASP A 609 -27.32 -19.90 28.00
N ASP A 610 -26.26 -20.33 28.68
CA ASP A 610 -26.24 -21.56 29.50
C ASP A 610 -27.26 -21.54 30.65
N GLU A 611 -27.71 -20.35 31.07
CA GLU A 611 -28.70 -20.14 32.12
C GLU A 611 -30.13 -20.06 31.54
N GLY A 612 -30.29 -20.21 30.22
CA GLY A 612 -31.58 -20.12 29.52
C GLY A 612 -32.10 -18.70 29.34
N ARG A 613 -31.26 -17.68 29.54
CA ARG A 613 -31.64 -16.27 29.36
C ARG A 613 -31.36 -15.83 27.93
N PRO A 614 -32.12 -14.85 27.38
CA PRO A 614 -31.89 -14.33 26.03
C PRO A 614 -30.45 -13.85 25.83
N ASP A 615 -29.81 -14.28 24.74
CA ASP A 615 -28.43 -13.94 24.43
C ASP A 615 -28.27 -12.42 24.25
N ARG A 616 -27.30 -11.86 24.98
CA ARG A 616 -26.98 -10.42 24.98
C ARG A 616 -25.79 -10.08 24.11
N ILE A 617 -25.09 -11.07 23.57
CA ILE A 617 -23.84 -10.85 22.83
C ILE A 617 -24.16 -10.40 21.40
N ASP A 618 -24.85 -11.24 20.62
CA ASP A 618 -25.28 -10.90 19.24
C ASP A 618 -26.76 -10.49 19.17
N GLY A 619 -27.43 -10.49 20.32
CA GLY A 619 -28.89 -10.41 20.43
C GLY A 619 -29.56 -11.78 20.28
N ALA A 620 -30.68 -11.94 20.97
CA ALA A 620 -31.38 -13.23 21.06
C ALA A 620 -32.05 -13.67 19.75
N LEU A 621 -32.28 -12.77 18.78
CA LEU A 621 -32.98 -13.06 17.52
C LEU A 621 -32.13 -12.72 16.27
N SER A 622 -30.87 -13.15 16.28
CA SER A 622 -29.88 -12.83 15.25
C SER A 622 -29.87 -13.80 14.06
N ALA A 623 -29.02 -13.53 13.05
CA ALA A 623 -28.81 -14.43 11.91
C ALA A 623 -28.08 -15.72 12.26
N ALA A 624 -27.62 -15.90 13.51
CA ALA A 624 -26.99 -17.13 13.94
C ALA A 624 -28.00 -18.28 14.14
N ALA A 625 -29.32 -18.04 14.14
CA ALA A 625 -30.31 -19.12 14.14
C ALA A 625 -31.65 -18.70 13.53
N PHE A 626 -31.92 -19.13 12.30
CA PHE A 626 -33.17 -18.79 11.60
C PHE A 626 -33.59 -19.85 10.58
N GLY A 627 -34.87 -19.90 10.26
CA GLY A 627 -35.46 -20.69 9.19
C GLY A 627 -36.06 -19.82 8.11
N TRP A 628 -35.89 -20.20 6.84
CA TRP A 628 -36.40 -19.43 5.72
C TRP A 628 -36.59 -20.28 4.45
N SER A 629 -37.06 -19.64 3.38
CA SER A 629 -37.13 -20.24 2.05
C SER A 629 -35.91 -19.82 1.23
N THR A 630 -35.33 -20.76 0.48
CA THR A 630 -34.15 -20.50 -0.37
C THR A 630 -34.37 -19.38 -1.40
N PRO A 631 -35.52 -19.29 -2.10
CA PRO A 631 -35.75 -18.19 -3.05
C PRO A 631 -35.71 -16.80 -2.39
N ALA A 632 -36.30 -16.66 -1.20
CA ALA A 632 -36.30 -15.39 -0.47
C ALA A 632 -34.91 -15.01 0.06
N LEU A 633 -34.14 -16.00 0.53
CA LEU A 633 -32.73 -15.78 0.89
C LEU A 633 -31.92 -15.32 -0.33
N ILE A 634 -32.07 -15.98 -1.48
CA ILE A 634 -31.37 -15.59 -2.71
C ILE A 634 -31.70 -14.15 -3.09
N ASP A 635 -32.97 -13.77 -3.04
CA ASP A 635 -33.40 -12.41 -3.38
C ASP A 635 -32.80 -11.38 -2.42
N TRP A 636 -32.92 -11.60 -1.11
CA TRP A 636 -32.32 -10.74 -0.09
C TRP A 636 -30.79 -10.64 -0.21
N SER A 637 -30.11 -11.76 -0.48
CA SER A 637 -28.64 -11.83 -0.56
C SER A 637 -28.04 -10.98 -1.67
N ARG A 638 -28.84 -10.60 -2.69
CA ARG A 638 -28.42 -9.70 -3.77
C ARG A 638 -28.20 -8.26 -3.28
N THR A 639 -28.92 -7.85 -2.25
CA THR A 639 -28.89 -6.49 -1.70
C THR A 639 -28.28 -6.43 -0.31
N ALA A 640 -28.05 -7.57 0.34
CA ALA A 640 -27.50 -7.62 1.69
C ALA A 640 -26.04 -7.16 1.75
N PRO A 641 -25.68 -6.16 2.58
CA PRO A 641 -24.29 -5.79 2.79
C PRO A 641 -23.52 -6.90 3.51
N ARG A 642 -22.22 -6.99 3.22
CA ARG A 642 -21.30 -7.99 3.80
C ARG A 642 -20.40 -7.35 4.85
N PHE A 643 -20.09 -8.12 5.88
CA PHE A 643 -19.34 -7.68 7.06
C PHE A 643 -18.25 -8.69 7.42
N LEU A 644 -17.34 -8.28 8.31
CA LEU A 644 -16.19 -9.09 8.71
C LEU A 644 -16.61 -10.32 9.50
N ARG A 645 -17.68 -10.21 10.30
CA ARG A 645 -18.27 -11.35 11.03
C ARG A 645 -19.46 -12.00 10.32
N GLY A 646 -19.69 -11.69 9.03
CA GLY A 646 -20.83 -12.18 8.26
C GLY A 646 -21.83 -11.08 7.89
N THR A 647 -23.01 -11.05 8.54
CA THR A 647 -24.08 -10.06 8.27
C THR A 647 -24.48 -9.21 9.49
N HIS A 648 -24.83 -7.94 9.24
CA HIS A 648 -25.06 -6.82 10.19
C HIS A 648 -25.66 -7.12 11.58
N ALA A 649 -25.16 -6.39 12.59
CA ALA A 649 -25.71 -6.21 13.95
C ALA A 649 -27.22 -6.50 14.10
N GLY A 650 -27.56 -7.56 14.83
CA GLY A 650 -28.94 -8.01 15.08
C GLY A 650 -29.52 -8.98 14.04
N GLY A 651 -28.76 -9.29 12.98
CA GLY A 651 -29.09 -10.34 12.03
C GLY A 651 -29.33 -9.89 10.60
N GLY A 652 -29.51 -8.60 10.28
CA GLY A 652 -29.70 -8.12 8.90
C GLY A 652 -30.85 -8.77 8.09
N LEU A 653 -31.53 -9.76 8.67
CA LEU A 653 -32.68 -10.45 8.13
C LEU A 653 -33.85 -9.47 8.16
N PRO A 654 -34.66 -9.43 7.09
CA PRO A 654 -35.82 -8.55 7.06
C PRO A 654 -36.74 -8.85 8.25
N GLU A 655 -37.24 -7.78 8.87
CA GLU A 655 -38.23 -7.88 9.93
C GLU A 655 -39.61 -7.65 9.33
N HIS A 656 -40.49 -8.65 9.46
CA HIS A 656 -41.87 -8.54 9.02
C HIS A 656 -42.81 -8.77 10.21
N PRO A 657 -43.15 -7.70 10.96
CA PRO A 657 -44.04 -7.79 12.11
C PRO A 657 -45.35 -8.50 11.74
N GLY A 658 -45.72 -9.52 12.51
CA GLY A 658 -46.94 -10.31 12.30
C GLY A 658 -46.82 -11.48 11.30
N LEU A 659 -45.75 -11.55 10.51
CA LEU A 659 -45.46 -12.67 9.61
C LEU A 659 -44.32 -13.56 10.12
N ASP A 660 -43.32 -12.94 10.75
CA ASP A 660 -42.21 -13.66 11.37
C ASP A 660 -42.67 -14.41 12.61
N ARG A 661 -42.13 -15.61 12.81
CA ARG A 661 -42.40 -16.44 13.99
C ARG A 661 -41.16 -16.49 14.87
N VAL A 662 -41.35 -16.42 16.18
CA VAL A 662 -40.27 -16.65 17.15
C VAL A 662 -40.42 -18.04 17.77
N ILE A 663 -39.35 -18.81 17.78
CA ILE A 663 -39.21 -20.05 18.53
C ILE A 663 -38.40 -19.73 19.80
N GLY A 664 -39.11 -19.50 20.91
CA GLY A 664 -38.49 -19.18 22.20
C GLY A 664 -37.57 -20.30 22.70
N GLY A 665 -36.40 -19.93 23.22
CA GLY A 665 -35.34 -20.88 23.61
C GLY A 665 -34.94 -21.90 22.53
N GLY A 666 -35.15 -21.58 21.25
CA GLY A 666 -34.93 -22.50 20.13
C GLY A 666 -33.47 -22.87 19.92
N ALA A 667 -32.54 -22.04 20.35
CA ALA A 667 -31.11 -22.28 20.18
C ALA A 667 -30.35 -21.94 21.46
N VAL A 668 -29.19 -22.58 21.67
CA VAL A 668 -28.30 -22.30 22.80
C VAL A 668 -26.91 -21.95 22.28
N ARG A 669 -26.28 -20.97 22.92
CA ARG A 669 -24.92 -20.53 22.63
C ARG A 669 -23.92 -21.48 23.30
N LEU A 670 -23.08 -22.13 22.49
CA LEU A 670 -21.98 -23.01 22.93
C LEU A 670 -20.63 -22.28 22.95
N GLU A 671 -20.43 -21.31 22.04
CA GLU A 671 -19.20 -20.51 21.96
C GLU A 671 -19.55 -19.04 21.87
N ARG A 672 -18.81 -18.19 22.59
CA ARG A 672 -18.95 -16.75 22.46
C ARG A 672 -18.24 -16.27 21.18
N PRO A 673 -18.85 -15.41 20.36
CA PRO A 673 -18.16 -14.76 19.26
C PRO A 673 -17.00 -13.92 19.79
N ARG A 674 -15.95 -13.79 18.99
CA ARG A 674 -14.78 -12.97 19.33
C ARG A 674 -15.17 -11.50 19.27
N LEU A 675 -14.95 -10.78 20.37
CA LEU A 675 -15.14 -9.32 20.41
C LEU A 675 -13.98 -8.64 19.68
N SER A 676 -14.30 -7.74 18.75
CA SER A 676 -13.31 -6.85 18.10
C SER A 676 -13.90 -5.49 17.78
N ARG A 677 -13.40 -4.49 18.50
CA ARG A 677 -13.83 -3.10 18.31
C ARG A 677 -13.53 -2.59 16.90
N LEU A 678 -12.43 -3.07 16.29
CA LEU A 678 -12.06 -2.67 14.94
C LEU A 678 -13.05 -3.22 13.91
N ALA A 679 -13.43 -4.50 14.03
CA ALA A 679 -14.44 -5.07 13.16
C ALA A 679 -15.75 -4.29 13.28
N ASP A 680 -16.24 -4.05 14.51
CA ASP A 680 -17.47 -3.28 14.74
C ASP A 680 -17.41 -1.88 14.11
N LEU A 681 -16.25 -1.22 14.21
CA LEU A 681 -16.00 0.11 13.67
C LEU A 681 -15.99 0.13 12.13
N ILE A 682 -15.33 -0.83 11.50
CA ILE A 682 -15.31 -0.98 10.04
C ILE A 682 -16.71 -1.31 9.53
N GLU A 683 -17.39 -2.26 10.18
CA GLU A 683 -18.75 -2.67 9.82
C GLU A 683 -19.71 -1.48 9.87
N ALA A 684 -19.68 -0.69 10.96
CA ALA A 684 -20.47 0.54 11.10
C ALA A 684 -20.23 1.57 9.98
N ASP A 685 -19.01 1.64 9.44
CA ASP A 685 -18.66 2.55 8.35
C ASP A 685 -19.05 2.01 6.97
N ILE A 686 -18.94 0.70 6.75
CA ILE A 686 -19.47 0.02 5.56
C ILE A 686 -20.97 0.34 5.40
N LEU A 687 -21.70 0.34 6.50
CA LEU A 687 -23.13 0.65 6.52
C LEU A 687 -23.49 2.07 6.16
N LYS A 688 -22.77 3.03 6.74
CA LYS A 688 -22.97 4.44 6.41
C LYS A 688 -22.68 4.70 4.93
N GLY A 689 -21.74 3.95 4.35
CA GLY A 689 -21.45 3.97 2.92
C GLY A 689 -22.55 3.37 2.06
N ALA A 690 -23.14 2.23 2.46
CA ALA A 690 -24.22 1.57 1.72
C ALA A 690 -25.56 2.32 1.76
N ALA A 691 -25.77 3.20 2.74
CA ALA A 691 -26.97 4.04 2.86
C ALA A 691 -26.92 5.34 2.03
N ARG A 692 -25.81 5.61 1.32
CA ARG A 692 -25.64 6.72 0.37
C ARG A 692 -25.74 6.22 -1.06
#